data_AF-A0A9N9SGN9-F1
#
_entry.id   AF-A0A9N9SGN9-F1
#
_cell.length_a   1.000
_cell.length_b   1.000
_cell.length_c   1.000
_cell.angle_alpha   90.00
_cell.angle_beta   90.00
_cell.angle_gamma   90.00
#
_symmetry.space_group_name_H-M   'P 1'
#
loop_
_entity.id
_entity.type
_entity.pdbx_description
1 polymer ?
#
loop_
_entity_poly.entity_id
_entity_poly.type
_entity_poly.pdbx_seq_one_letter_code
_entity_poly.pdbx_strand_id
1 'polypeptide(L)'
;QVLWVQQQHEKKRKKRDFSQDPSLSPFSQFVSEVAPSASAFHGQPRYRAVPPHLFPDPLFREQWYLNGGAKDGLDMNLAPAWQKGYTGKGVVVSILDDGIQTNHPDLAQNYDPLASTDINGNDDDPMPQDNGDNKHGTRCAGEVAAVAYNQFCGIGVAYNASIGGVRMLDGVVNDAVEARALGLNPEHIDIYGVTSGRKGKGSIFVWASGNGGRHTDSCNCDGYTNSIFTLSISSATQGGYKPWYLEECSSTLATTYSSGTPGHDKSVATVDMDARLRPDHICTVEHTGTSASAPLAAGICALALEANPTLTWRDMQYLVVLTSRPGPLEKENGWIVTGVRRKVSHKFGYGLMDAGALVTLAEKWTTVPPQHICKSQEVIEDRQINPAYGTTLDFYMDVDACAGTLNDVRFLEHVQCKISLRFFPRGNLRILLTSPMGTTSTLLFERPRDVINSNFDDWPFLSVHFWGEKAEGRWHLQVVNGGNRHVNQPGILKKWQIIFYGTSVNPVRLRPTNGARSTPWKSPLNTFAFPTQSQPITPVPDNFFDDEVIRNFQNFPNIYSFAGSNQEPVIASLDGKSTKVRDNDENYIEDDEERKEGCDEQCDDQGCFGKGPAKCVACRYKRMDRTCVSTCPPRSYSDSQEVCQPCHEACETCTGPDQKSCTTCSPGHVRVIDLDICLQQCPEGYYENFLEKTCIPCQTNCAGCQDRPDRCTSCDHHLLLYQNKCLASCPMHTYETDDYSCGSCQETCETCSGANSSQCVSCPTGRFWREGRCVTECPAHHYADTQQKECVECPPGCGECNKTTCTTCLDDWKVNAKGRCVSKDSQRCDVDQYYDSGNCKPCHSTCGSCDGPTEGACISCANPLMLQGTKCVGRCDKGFYNERDTQQCEPCLHACARCHGKSNCTECKVGLQLQSGECRTACSAGFYSDKGVCLRCYMSCKTCSGPGQDQCVSCPNGWQLLSGECRPDCPERYYKTEFGCQKCHQGCRNCPGCKAQEGKRKINVEALLLSAQPVSTLQIVNPFNFITGMALIACLCVIILFITIFVILQRGGFPANQRAYSKVSITKPKVTCNYNVVTVSDGDSSDSDSSEGRKLITPKPERTAC
;
A
#
# COMPACT_ATOMS: atom_id res chain seq x y z
N GLN A 1 2.44 8.66 -29.73
CA GLN A 1 3.36 7.72 -29.02
C GLN A 1 2.74 7.32 -27.68
N VAL A 2 3.24 6.27 -26.99
CA VAL A 2 2.90 6.03 -25.58
C VAL A 2 3.66 7.06 -24.72
N LEU A 3 3.01 7.57 -23.67
CA LEU A 3 3.54 8.61 -22.78
C LEU A 3 3.55 8.08 -21.34
N TRP A 4 4.61 8.42 -20.62
CA TRP A 4 4.94 7.80 -19.33
C TRP A 4 4.17 8.40 -18.16
N VAL A 5 3.76 7.50 -17.25
CA VAL A 5 3.14 7.81 -15.96
C VAL A 5 4.23 8.17 -14.96
N GLN A 6 3.90 9.02 -14.00
CA GLN A 6 4.80 9.53 -12.96
C GLN A 6 5.22 8.42 -11.98
N GLN A 7 6.46 8.46 -11.49
CA GLN A 7 7.08 7.36 -10.75
C GLN A 7 6.61 7.29 -9.28
N GLN A 8 6.05 6.15 -8.87
CA GLN A 8 5.70 5.83 -7.48
C GLN A 8 6.96 5.58 -6.63
N HIS A 9 6.98 5.98 -5.36
CA HIS A 9 8.02 5.59 -4.40
C HIS A 9 7.68 4.31 -3.63
N GLU A 10 8.71 3.52 -3.39
CA GLU A 10 8.60 2.16 -2.87
C GLU A 10 8.50 2.14 -1.34
N LYS A 11 7.32 1.79 -0.79
CA LYS A 11 7.17 1.46 0.63
C LYS A 11 7.77 0.08 0.92
N LYS A 12 9.10 0.01 1.01
CA LYS A 12 9.86 -1.25 1.15
C LYS A 12 9.44 -2.02 2.40
N ARG A 13 8.63 -3.07 2.23
CA ARG A 13 8.33 -4.05 3.28
C ARG A 13 9.55 -4.94 3.50
N LYS A 14 9.71 -5.45 4.73
CA LYS A 14 10.68 -6.50 5.05
C LYS A 14 9.92 -7.75 5.49
N LYS A 15 10.33 -8.91 4.99
CA LYS A 15 9.86 -10.23 5.42
C LYS A 15 10.08 -10.36 6.94
N ARG A 16 9.04 -10.74 7.71
CA ARG A 16 9.09 -10.82 9.19
C ARG A 16 9.63 -12.19 9.66
N ASP A 17 10.81 -12.58 9.19
CA ASP A 17 11.41 -13.88 9.48
C ASP A 17 12.09 -13.94 10.86
N PHE A 18 12.22 -15.16 11.42
CA PHE A 18 12.85 -15.41 12.71
C PHE A 18 14.31 -15.87 12.54
N SER A 19 15.26 -15.01 12.92
CA SER A 19 16.67 -15.37 13.05
C SER A 19 16.94 -16.14 14.35
N GLN A 20 17.54 -17.33 14.26
CA GLN A 20 18.02 -18.08 15.42
C GLN A 20 19.26 -17.40 16.04
N ASP A 21 19.25 -17.19 17.36
CA ASP A 21 20.42 -16.79 18.16
C ASP A 21 20.63 -17.83 19.28
N PRO A 22 21.70 -18.65 19.23
CA PRO A 22 21.83 -19.83 20.07
C PRO A 22 22.56 -19.54 21.40
N SER A 23 21.94 -18.81 22.34
CA SER A 23 22.52 -18.65 23.69
C SER A 23 21.53 -18.54 24.87
N LEU A 24 21.94 -19.16 25.99
CA LEU A 24 21.52 -18.94 27.39
C LEU A 24 20.07 -19.30 27.83
N SER A 25 19.92 -20.58 28.16
CA SER A 25 19.24 -21.10 29.38
C SER A 25 19.71 -20.31 30.65
N PRO A 26 18.96 -20.20 31.79
CA PRO A 26 18.27 -21.33 32.41
C PRO A 26 17.02 -21.11 33.31
N PHE A 27 16.57 -22.27 33.83
CA PHE A 27 15.75 -22.56 35.02
C PHE A 27 14.24 -22.82 34.85
N SER A 28 13.77 -23.76 35.70
CA SER A 28 12.55 -24.56 35.56
C SER A 28 12.16 -25.23 36.88
N GLN A 29 10.99 -25.90 36.90
CA GLN A 29 10.50 -26.93 37.84
C GLN A 29 9.44 -26.55 38.91
N PHE A 30 8.54 -27.52 39.10
CA PHE A 30 7.56 -27.83 40.17
C PHE A 30 6.09 -27.44 39.89
N VAL A 31 5.29 -28.37 39.34
CA VAL A 31 4.49 -29.44 40.02
C VAL A 31 3.14 -28.87 40.50
N SER A 32 1.96 -29.23 39.98
CA SER A 32 1.32 -30.55 39.68
C SER A 32 0.46 -31.07 40.85
N GLU A 33 -0.61 -31.81 40.51
CA GLU A 33 -1.69 -32.29 41.41
C GLU A 33 -2.62 -31.16 41.92
N VAL A 34 -3.93 -31.34 42.17
CA VAL A 34 -4.76 -32.55 42.37
C VAL A 34 -6.05 -32.48 41.51
N ALA A 35 -6.56 -33.63 41.07
CA ALA A 35 -7.92 -33.75 40.52
C ALA A 35 -8.61 -35.06 40.96
N PRO A 36 -9.87 -35.04 41.45
CA PRO A 36 -10.70 -36.23 41.60
C PRO A 36 -11.79 -36.34 40.51
N SER A 37 -11.99 -37.56 40.01
CA SER A 37 -12.89 -37.91 38.90
C SER A 37 -14.37 -38.11 39.27
N ALA A 38 -15.27 -37.88 38.30
CA ALA A 38 -16.58 -38.53 38.25
C ALA A 38 -16.99 -38.86 36.79
N SER A 39 -16.79 -40.12 36.41
CA SER A 39 -17.22 -40.77 35.15
C SER A 39 -18.71 -41.10 35.15
N ALA A 40 -19.39 -41.41 34.03
CA ALA A 40 -19.18 -41.21 32.58
C ALA A 40 -20.42 -41.76 31.83
N PHE A 41 -20.57 -41.45 30.53
CA PHE A 41 -21.08 -42.40 29.54
C PHE A 41 -20.49 -42.08 28.16
N HIS A 42 -20.17 -43.10 27.35
CA HIS A 42 -19.39 -42.95 26.12
C HIS A 42 -20.25 -42.77 24.85
N GLY A 43 -19.85 -41.81 24.00
CA GLY A 43 -20.44 -41.59 22.68
C GLY A 43 -19.50 -40.88 21.69
N GLN A 44 -18.18 -40.93 21.88
CA GLN A 44 -17.24 -40.26 20.96
C GLN A 44 -17.16 -40.99 19.61
N PRO A 45 -17.25 -40.29 18.46
CA PRO A 45 -16.92 -40.87 17.18
C PRO A 45 -15.43 -41.24 17.17
N ARG A 46 -15.10 -42.48 16.79
CA ARG A 46 -13.71 -42.91 16.63
C ARG A 46 -13.10 -42.22 15.41
N TYR A 47 -12.32 -41.16 15.64
CA TYR A 47 -11.41 -40.60 14.64
C TYR A 47 -10.52 -41.72 14.10
N ARG A 48 -10.72 -42.12 12.85
CA ARG A 48 -9.84 -43.04 12.14
C ARG A 48 -8.66 -42.23 11.60
N ALA A 49 -7.66 -42.03 12.45
CA ALA A 49 -6.36 -41.51 12.05
C ALA A 49 -5.84 -42.26 10.82
N VAL A 50 -5.14 -41.56 9.93
CA VAL A 50 -4.54 -42.16 8.74
C VAL A 50 -3.51 -43.20 9.18
N PRO A 51 -3.57 -44.46 8.69
CA PRO A 51 -2.57 -45.45 9.07
C PRO A 51 -1.15 -44.96 8.71
N PRO A 52 -0.15 -45.03 9.61
CA PRO A 52 1.22 -44.54 9.38
C PRO A 52 2.07 -45.42 8.41
N HIS A 53 1.36 -46.10 7.52
CA HIS A 53 1.81 -46.96 6.43
C HIS A 53 0.94 -46.79 5.16
N LEU A 54 -0.07 -45.91 5.15
CA LEU A 54 -0.91 -45.68 3.96
C LEU A 54 -0.10 -45.05 2.84
N PHE A 55 0.76 -44.09 3.19
CA PHE A 55 1.74 -43.45 2.33
C PHE A 55 3.13 -44.04 2.63
N PRO A 56 3.95 -44.37 1.62
CA PRO A 56 5.31 -44.88 1.80
C PRO A 56 6.33 -43.78 2.11
N ASP A 57 5.91 -42.52 2.03
CA ASP A 57 6.77 -41.34 1.93
C ASP A 57 7.41 -41.00 3.30
N PRO A 58 8.75 -40.80 3.40
CA PRO A 58 9.49 -40.98 4.66
C PRO A 58 9.04 -40.11 5.84
N LEU A 59 8.73 -38.83 5.59
CA LEU A 59 8.29 -37.86 6.60
C LEU A 59 6.78 -37.88 6.84
N PHE A 60 5.97 -38.71 6.16
CA PHE A 60 4.53 -38.76 6.43
C PHE A 60 4.22 -39.10 7.90
N ARG A 61 5.12 -39.81 8.59
CA ARG A 61 5.04 -40.08 10.04
C ARG A 61 5.33 -38.85 10.91
N GLU A 62 6.19 -37.96 10.43
CA GLU A 62 6.55 -36.69 11.07
C GLU A 62 5.54 -35.58 10.77
N GLN A 63 4.71 -35.71 9.74
CA GLN A 63 3.55 -34.86 9.45
C GLN A 63 2.36 -35.11 10.41
N TRP A 64 2.63 -34.92 11.70
CA TRP A 64 1.74 -35.18 12.84
C TRP A 64 0.37 -34.51 12.74
N TYR A 65 0.28 -33.39 12.00
CA TYR A 65 -0.92 -32.60 11.79
C TYR A 65 -1.87 -33.17 10.71
N LEU A 66 -1.44 -34.21 9.97
CA LEU A 66 -2.22 -34.93 8.94
C LEU A 66 -2.68 -36.34 9.35
N ASN A 67 -2.07 -36.91 10.40
CA ASN A 67 -2.08 -38.36 10.65
C ASN A 67 -2.52 -38.78 12.07
N GLY A 68 -3.18 -37.89 12.83
CA GLY A 68 -3.56 -38.10 14.23
C GLY A 68 -2.41 -37.96 15.25
N GLY A 69 -1.27 -37.39 14.85
CA GLY A 69 -0.06 -37.26 15.67
C GLY A 69 -0.01 -36.03 16.60
N ALA A 70 -1.04 -35.18 16.65
CA ALA A 70 -1.12 -34.12 17.66
C ALA A 70 -1.46 -34.70 19.05
N LYS A 71 -1.35 -33.87 20.09
CA LYS A 71 -1.67 -34.29 21.46
C LYS A 71 -3.15 -34.69 21.54
N ASP A 72 -3.42 -35.75 22.28
CA ASP A 72 -4.73 -36.41 22.43
C ASP A 72 -5.27 -37.10 21.15
N GLY A 73 -4.43 -37.33 20.13
CA GLY A 73 -4.80 -38.10 18.92
C GLY A 73 -5.61 -37.33 17.88
N LEU A 74 -5.52 -35.99 17.92
CA LEU A 74 -6.23 -35.08 17.03
C LEU A 74 -5.37 -34.67 15.84
N ASP A 75 -6.01 -34.23 14.76
CA ASP A 75 -5.41 -33.70 13.54
C ASP A 75 -6.41 -32.75 12.84
N MET A 76 -6.08 -32.24 11.66
CA MET A 76 -7.01 -31.43 10.83
C MET A 76 -8.07 -32.26 10.09
N ASN A 77 -8.24 -33.54 10.45
CA ASN A 77 -9.23 -34.49 9.93
C ASN A 77 -9.20 -34.65 8.41
N LEU A 78 -8.01 -34.96 7.85
CA LEU A 78 -7.81 -35.14 6.41
C LEU A 78 -8.30 -36.50 5.91
N ALA A 79 -8.22 -37.53 6.75
CA ALA A 79 -8.54 -38.90 6.38
C ALA A 79 -9.90 -39.07 5.67
N PRO A 80 -11.02 -38.44 6.11
CA PRO A 80 -12.31 -38.58 5.43
C PRO A 80 -12.40 -37.87 4.08
N ALA A 81 -11.60 -36.82 3.83
CA ALA A 81 -11.55 -36.15 2.54
C ALA A 81 -10.82 -37.02 1.51
N TRP A 82 -9.64 -37.52 1.86
CA TRP A 82 -8.87 -38.44 1.02
C TRP A 82 -9.61 -39.78 0.80
N GLN A 83 -10.31 -40.31 1.80
CA GLN A 83 -11.15 -41.52 1.66
C GLN A 83 -12.36 -41.35 0.73
N LYS A 84 -12.80 -40.11 0.47
CA LYS A 84 -13.81 -39.77 -0.54
C LYS A 84 -13.22 -39.60 -1.95
N GLY A 85 -11.89 -39.60 -2.08
CA GLY A 85 -11.17 -39.42 -3.34
C GLY A 85 -10.75 -37.98 -3.65
N TYR A 86 -11.10 -37.00 -2.80
CA TYR A 86 -10.66 -35.62 -2.97
C TYR A 86 -9.21 -35.48 -2.53
N THR A 87 -8.38 -34.92 -3.41
CA THR A 87 -6.92 -34.88 -3.30
C THR A 87 -6.31 -33.58 -3.85
N GLY A 88 -7.13 -32.60 -4.23
CA GLY A 88 -6.73 -31.33 -4.85
C GLY A 88 -6.88 -31.30 -6.38
N LYS A 89 -7.36 -32.40 -6.98
CA LYS A 89 -7.20 -32.66 -8.41
C LYS A 89 -7.93 -31.63 -9.28
N GLY A 90 -7.18 -31.00 -10.18
CA GLY A 90 -7.73 -29.97 -11.09
C GLY A 90 -7.97 -28.62 -10.41
N VAL A 91 -7.46 -28.42 -9.20
CA VAL A 91 -7.36 -27.11 -8.55
C VAL A 91 -5.92 -26.63 -8.69
N VAL A 92 -5.77 -25.33 -8.98
CA VAL A 92 -4.47 -24.63 -9.05
C VAL A 92 -4.31 -23.79 -7.80
N VAL A 93 -3.12 -23.84 -7.19
CA VAL A 93 -2.70 -22.99 -6.08
C VAL A 93 -1.37 -22.32 -6.46
N SER A 94 -1.13 -21.09 -6.03
CA SER A 94 0.15 -20.40 -6.22
C SER A 94 0.64 -19.75 -4.93
N ILE A 95 1.93 -19.85 -4.66
CA ILE A 95 2.59 -19.36 -3.45
C ILE A 95 3.25 -18.01 -3.74
N LEU A 96 2.72 -16.91 -3.19
CA LEU A 96 3.26 -15.55 -3.38
C LEU A 96 4.34 -15.26 -2.32
N ASP A 97 5.62 -15.53 -2.63
CA ASP A 97 6.68 -15.59 -1.61
C ASP A 97 8.11 -15.35 -2.19
N ASP A 98 9.15 -16.00 -1.65
CA ASP A 98 10.56 -15.89 -2.08
C ASP A 98 10.97 -16.84 -3.22
N GLY A 99 10.04 -17.65 -3.72
CA GLY A 99 10.21 -18.53 -4.89
C GLY A 99 9.82 -19.99 -4.63
N ILE A 100 9.71 -20.77 -5.70
CA ILE A 100 9.41 -22.22 -5.62
C ILE A 100 10.48 -22.99 -6.39
N GLN A 101 11.08 -24.01 -5.77
CA GLN A 101 12.04 -24.88 -6.44
C GLN A 101 11.31 -25.82 -7.42
N THR A 102 11.15 -25.35 -8.67
CA THR A 102 10.37 -26.01 -9.74
C THR A 102 10.86 -27.42 -10.06
N ASN A 103 12.17 -27.68 -9.87
CA ASN A 103 12.82 -28.97 -10.11
C ASN A 103 12.89 -29.90 -8.89
N HIS A 104 12.29 -29.53 -7.76
CA HIS A 104 12.29 -30.35 -6.55
C HIS A 104 11.55 -31.68 -6.80
N PRO A 105 12.11 -32.86 -6.45
CA PRO A 105 11.53 -34.17 -6.84
C PRO A 105 10.13 -34.40 -6.27
N ASP A 106 9.81 -33.77 -5.15
CA ASP A 106 8.51 -33.84 -4.49
C ASP A 106 7.51 -32.74 -4.94
N LEU A 107 7.90 -31.84 -5.84
CA LEU A 107 7.03 -30.79 -6.40
C LEU A 107 6.89 -30.89 -7.93
N ALA A 108 7.93 -31.33 -8.65
CA ALA A 108 8.05 -31.20 -10.11
C ALA A 108 6.96 -31.90 -10.93
N GLN A 109 6.26 -32.90 -10.38
CA GLN A 109 5.09 -33.52 -11.04
C GLN A 109 3.84 -32.63 -10.97
N ASN A 110 3.68 -31.89 -9.87
CA ASN A 110 2.54 -31.01 -9.61
C ASN A 110 2.83 -29.54 -10.02
N TYR A 111 4.09 -29.21 -10.34
CA TYR A 111 4.51 -27.87 -10.70
C TYR A 111 3.77 -27.34 -11.93
N ASP A 112 3.24 -26.12 -11.82
CA ASP A 112 2.48 -25.44 -12.87
C ASP A 112 3.13 -24.10 -13.25
N PRO A 113 3.72 -23.99 -14.46
CA PRO A 113 4.33 -22.75 -14.92
C PRO A 113 3.31 -21.66 -15.23
N LEU A 114 2.06 -22.00 -15.59
CA LEU A 114 1.00 -21.01 -15.78
C LEU A 114 0.53 -20.42 -14.45
N ALA A 115 0.80 -21.11 -13.33
CA ALA A 115 0.58 -20.61 -11.98
C ALA A 115 1.78 -19.81 -11.40
N SER A 116 2.81 -19.51 -12.22
CA SER A 116 4.13 -19.05 -11.75
C SER A 116 4.69 -17.84 -12.51
N THR A 117 5.62 -17.11 -11.89
CA THR A 117 6.46 -16.05 -12.50
C THR A 117 7.56 -15.59 -11.51
N ASP A 118 8.59 -14.89 -11.98
CA ASP A 118 9.49 -14.09 -11.12
C ASP A 118 9.33 -12.59 -11.36
N ILE A 119 8.77 -11.89 -10.37
CA ILE A 119 8.58 -10.43 -10.40
C ILE A 119 9.87 -9.70 -9.98
N ASN A 120 10.76 -10.35 -9.22
CA ASN A 120 12.02 -9.77 -8.78
C ASN A 120 13.10 -9.83 -9.88
N GLY A 121 13.20 -10.94 -10.62
CA GLY A 121 14.02 -11.10 -11.83
C GLY A 121 13.38 -10.53 -13.10
N ASN A 122 12.05 -10.42 -13.13
CA ASN A 122 11.24 -10.01 -14.29
C ASN A 122 11.37 -11.02 -15.46
N ASP A 123 11.10 -12.28 -15.16
CA ASP A 123 10.96 -13.40 -16.10
C ASP A 123 9.92 -14.42 -15.58
N ASP A 124 9.81 -15.59 -16.20
CA ASP A 124 8.77 -16.59 -15.89
C ASP A 124 9.24 -17.76 -15.00
N ASP A 125 10.52 -17.81 -14.59
CA ASP A 125 11.07 -18.90 -13.77
C ASP A 125 11.13 -18.52 -12.27
N PRO A 126 10.20 -18.99 -11.42
CA PRO A 126 10.12 -18.62 -10.01
C PRO A 126 11.19 -19.28 -9.12
N MET A 127 12.22 -19.90 -9.72
CA MET A 127 13.30 -20.57 -9.00
C MET A 127 13.97 -19.62 -7.98
N PRO A 128 14.08 -20.01 -6.71
CA PRO A 128 14.71 -19.20 -5.67
C PRO A 128 16.22 -19.14 -5.84
N GLN A 129 16.82 -18.00 -5.48
CA GLN A 129 18.29 -17.85 -5.47
C GLN A 129 18.93 -18.66 -4.33
N ASP A 130 20.02 -19.39 -4.63
CA ASP A 130 20.82 -20.15 -3.66
C ASP A 130 21.69 -19.23 -2.79
N ASN A 131 21.04 -18.42 -1.95
CA ASN A 131 21.65 -17.50 -0.98
C ASN A 131 21.51 -17.97 0.47
N GLY A 132 20.71 -19.01 0.73
CA GLY A 132 20.42 -19.57 2.05
C GLY A 132 19.14 -19.06 2.72
N ASP A 133 18.58 -17.95 2.26
CA ASP A 133 17.37 -17.33 2.83
C ASP A 133 16.09 -17.73 2.05
N ASN A 134 16.17 -17.83 0.72
CA ASN A 134 15.02 -18.05 -0.17
C ASN A 134 14.55 -19.51 -0.24
N LYS A 135 14.02 -20.03 0.88
CA LYS A 135 13.51 -21.41 0.99
C LYS A 135 12.07 -21.49 1.45
N HIS A 136 11.44 -20.35 1.72
CA HIS A 136 10.16 -20.29 2.42
C HIS A 136 9.00 -20.64 1.49
N GLY A 137 8.93 -20.05 0.28
CA GLY A 137 7.91 -20.39 -0.72
C GLY A 137 7.96 -21.86 -1.15
N THR A 138 9.17 -22.44 -1.21
CA THR A 138 9.38 -23.87 -1.49
C THR A 138 8.81 -24.76 -0.37
N ARG A 139 9.11 -24.46 0.91
CA ARG A 139 8.54 -25.17 2.07
C ARG A 139 7.00 -25.11 2.09
N CYS A 140 6.44 -23.92 1.85
CA CYS A 140 5.00 -23.70 1.77
C CYS A 140 4.34 -24.46 0.61
N ALA A 141 4.99 -24.56 -0.55
CA ALA A 141 4.47 -25.32 -1.70
C ALA A 141 4.32 -26.82 -1.38
N GLY A 142 5.25 -27.41 -0.63
CA GLY A 142 5.18 -28.82 -0.21
C GLY A 142 4.01 -29.11 0.73
N GLU A 143 3.69 -28.18 1.65
CA GLU A 143 2.53 -28.32 2.54
C GLU A 143 1.20 -28.39 1.79
N VAL A 144 1.09 -27.64 0.69
CA VAL A 144 -0.08 -27.72 -0.21
C VAL A 144 -0.03 -29.01 -1.01
N ALA A 145 1.05 -29.26 -1.75
CA ALA A 145 1.04 -30.15 -2.92
C ALA A 145 2.30 -31.00 -3.13
N ALA A 146 3.04 -31.34 -2.06
CA ALA A 146 4.04 -32.42 -2.13
C ALA A 146 3.40 -33.74 -2.63
N VAL A 147 4.12 -34.49 -3.46
CA VAL A 147 3.59 -35.57 -4.30
C VAL A 147 3.56 -36.89 -3.53
N ALA A 148 2.36 -37.35 -3.19
CA ALA A 148 2.19 -38.62 -2.48
C ALA A 148 2.66 -39.84 -3.30
N TYR A 149 3.14 -40.88 -2.60
CA TYR A 149 3.58 -42.17 -3.12
C TYR A 149 4.87 -42.16 -3.96
N ASN A 150 5.69 -41.11 -3.89
CA ASN A 150 6.94 -40.98 -4.64
C ASN A 150 8.21 -41.43 -3.86
N GLN A 151 8.10 -41.68 -2.56
CA GLN A 151 9.20 -41.98 -1.62
C GLN A 151 10.20 -40.82 -1.34
N PHE A 152 9.86 -39.60 -1.74
CA PHE A 152 10.52 -38.37 -1.31
C PHE A 152 9.79 -37.75 -0.11
N CYS A 153 10.38 -36.71 0.48
CA CYS A 153 10.01 -36.02 1.72
C CYS A 153 8.71 -36.49 2.40
N GLY A 154 7.56 -35.91 2.06
CA GLY A 154 6.28 -36.18 2.74
C GLY A 154 5.12 -36.15 1.75
N ILE A 155 3.94 -35.70 2.17
CA ILE A 155 2.82 -35.45 1.25
C ILE A 155 2.20 -34.07 1.49
N GLY A 156 1.65 -33.47 0.44
CA GLY A 156 0.85 -32.27 0.54
C GLY A 156 -0.56 -32.58 1.06
N VAL A 157 -1.21 -31.60 1.67
CA VAL A 157 -2.63 -31.65 2.04
C VAL A 157 -3.51 -31.98 0.83
N ALA A 158 -3.15 -31.42 -0.32
CA ALA A 158 -3.79 -31.53 -1.63
C ALA A 158 -2.76 -32.04 -2.66
N TYR A 159 -2.19 -33.23 -2.41
CA TYR A 159 -1.09 -33.85 -3.17
C TYR A 159 -1.33 -34.13 -4.68
N ASN A 160 -2.52 -33.84 -5.22
CA ASN A 160 -2.82 -33.86 -6.67
C ASN A 160 -3.25 -32.48 -7.22
N ALA A 161 -3.10 -31.40 -6.45
CA ALA A 161 -3.30 -30.03 -6.93
C ALA A 161 -2.11 -29.56 -7.77
N SER A 162 -2.37 -28.70 -8.75
CA SER A 162 -1.33 -27.96 -9.46
C SER A 162 -0.76 -26.87 -8.54
N ILE A 163 0.56 -26.75 -8.48
CA ILE A 163 1.25 -25.80 -7.58
C ILE A 163 2.21 -24.90 -8.35
N GLY A 164 1.99 -23.59 -8.27
CA GLY A 164 2.89 -22.56 -8.77
C GLY A 164 3.52 -21.74 -7.66
N GLY A 165 4.39 -20.82 -8.05
CA GLY A 165 4.98 -19.85 -7.14
C GLY A 165 5.29 -18.54 -7.83
N VAL A 166 5.15 -17.44 -7.10
CA VAL A 166 5.45 -16.09 -7.54
C VAL A 166 6.59 -15.58 -6.68
N ARG A 167 7.78 -15.50 -7.28
CA ARG A 167 8.96 -14.93 -6.61
C ARG A 167 8.79 -13.40 -6.61
N MET A 168 8.48 -12.86 -5.43
CA MET A 168 8.17 -11.44 -5.24
C MET A 168 8.76 -10.85 -3.94
N LEU A 169 9.09 -11.68 -2.94
CA LEU A 169 9.75 -11.26 -1.69
C LEU A 169 11.28 -11.17 -1.78
N ASP A 170 11.91 -11.79 -2.79
CA ASP A 170 13.36 -11.82 -3.01
C ASP A 170 13.86 -10.56 -3.74
N GLY A 171 13.51 -9.40 -3.19
CA GLY A 171 13.78 -8.11 -3.83
C GLY A 171 13.08 -6.95 -3.13
N VAL A 172 12.83 -5.87 -3.88
CA VAL A 172 12.06 -4.74 -3.34
C VAL A 172 10.57 -4.98 -3.54
N VAL A 173 9.88 -5.27 -2.43
CA VAL A 173 8.41 -5.28 -2.39
C VAL A 173 7.91 -3.83 -2.39
N ASN A 174 7.08 -3.50 -3.38
CA ASN A 174 6.35 -2.25 -3.52
C ASN A 174 4.92 -2.52 -4.02
N ASP A 175 4.03 -1.52 -3.95
CA ASP A 175 2.61 -1.64 -4.28
C ASP A 175 2.35 -2.25 -5.69
N ALA A 176 3.23 -1.98 -6.66
CA ALA A 176 3.12 -2.52 -8.02
C ALA A 176 3.59 -3.99 -8.13
N VAL A 177 4.57 -4.40 -7.32
CA VAL A 177 5.01 -5.80 -7.18
C VAL A 177 3.91 -6.62 -6.50
N GLU A 178 3.32 -6.11 -5.41
CA GLU A 178 2.19 -6.77 -4.73
C GLU A 178 0.96 -6.88 -5.64
N ALA A 179 0.57 -5.80 -6.33
CA ALA A 179 -0.57 -5.82 -7.24
C ALA A 179 -0.36 -6.76 -8.44
N ARG A 180 0.87 -6.89 -8.95
CA ARG A 180 1.20 -7.86 -10.01
C ARG A 180 1.16 -9.30 -9.50
N ALA A 181 1.63 -9.57 -8.28
CA ALA A 181 1.56 -10.89 -7.66
C ALA A 181 0.12 -11.34 -7.40
N LEU A 182 -0.74 -10.44 -6.92
CA LEU A 182 -2.15 -10.70 -6.59
C LEU A 182 -3.07 -10.84 -7.83
N GLY A 183 -2.56 -10.62 -9.04
CA GLY A 183 -3.31 -10.66 -10.31
C GLY A 183 -2.60 -11.37 -11.46
N LEU A 184 -1.69 -12.29 -11.16
CA LEU A 184 -0.91 -13.06 -12.15
C LEU A 184 -1.78 -13.97 -13.03
N ASN A 185 -1.37 -14.16 -14.30
CA ASN A 185 -1.88 -15.15 -15.27
C ASN A 185 -3.39 -15.42 -15.18
N PRO A 186 -4.22 -14.39 -15.39
CA PRO A 186 -5.51 -14.39 -14.73
C PRO A 186 -6.55 -15.39 -15.25
N GLU A 187 -6.63 -15.76 -16.53
CA GLU A 187 -7.60 -16.83 -16.90
C GLU A 187 -7.21 -18.22 -16.34
N HIS A 188 -6.08 -18.29 -15.63
CA HIS A 188 -5.63 -19.35 -14.73
C HIS A 188 -5.79 -18.98 -13.22
N ILE A 189 -5.60 -17.70 -12.83
CA ILE A 189 -5.67 -17.14 -11.45
C ILE A 189 -6.24 -15.68 -11.40
N ASP A 190 -7.57 -15.47 -11.45
CA ASP A 190 -8.16 -14.33 -12.22
C ASP A 190 -8.09 -12.84 -11.81
N ILE A 191 -8.32 -12.00 -12.85
CA ILE A 191 -7.87 -10.61 -13.13
C ILE A 191 -8.07 -9.63 -11.98
N TYR A 192 -9.22 -9.74 -11.33
CA TYR A 192 -9.56 -8.99 -10.13
C TYR A 192 -9.94 -10.06 -9.11
N GLY A 193 -8.98 -10.47 -8.28
CA GLY A 193 -9.01 -11.75 -7.58
C GLY A 193 -10.37 -12.13 -6.99
N VAL A 194 -10.99 -11.28 -6.18
CA VAL A 194 -12.29 -11.61 -5.55
C VAL A 194 -13.55 -11.37 -6.41
N THR A 195 -13.48 -10.62 -7.52
CA THR A 195 -14.66 -10.27 -8.34
C THR A 195 -14.69 -10.96 -9.70
N SER A 196 -13.56 -10.98 -10.43
CA SER A 196 -13.43 -11.70 -11.70
C SER A 196 -12.92 -13.13 -11.51
N GLY A 197 -12.23 -13.40 -10.38
CA GLY A 197 -11.64 -14.68 -10.04
C GLY A 197 -12.48 -15.92 -10.33
N ARG A 198 -11.83 -16.99 -10.78
CA ARG A 198 -12.38 -18.32 -11.07
C ARG A 198 -13.66 -18.26 -11.91
N LYS A 199 -13.67 -17.42 -12.95
CA LYS A 199 -14.83 -17.10 -13.80
C LYS A 199 -16.01 -16.49 -13.02
N GLY A 200 -15.75 -15.39 -12.32
CA GLY A 200 -16.76 -14.58 -11.60
C GLY A 200 -17.19 -15.11 -10.23
N LYS A 201 -16.42 -16.03 -9.63
CA LYS A 201 -16.67 -16.62 -8.30
C LYS A 201 -15.79 -16.03 -7.19
N GLY A 202 -14.67 -15.42 -7.57
CA GLY A 202 -13.56 -15.03 -6.70
C GLY A 202 -12.52 -16.14 -6.48
N SER A 203 -11.26 -15.77 -6.67
CA SER A 203 -10.07 -16.41 -6.12
C SER A 203 -10.12 -16.35 -4.59
N ILE A 204 -9.52 -17.35 -3.93
CA ILE A 204 -9.52 -17.47 -2.48
C ILE A 204 -8.12 -17.13 -1.98
N PHE A 205 -7.96 -15.91 -1.46
CA PHE A 205 -6.71 -15.48 -0.84
C PHE A 205 -6.66 -15.99 0.60
N VAL A 206 -5.77 -16.94 0.89
CA VAL A 206 -5.48 -17.39 2.26
C VAL A 206 -4.28 -16.62 2.78
N TRP A 207 -4.35 -16.10 4.01
CA TRP A 207 -3.32 -15.20 4.55
C TRP A 207 -2.91 -15.61 5.97
N ALA A 208 -1.62 -15.55 6.27
CA ALA A 208 -1.11 -15.78 7.62
C ALA A 208 -1.41 -14.56 8.52
N SER A 209 -1.94 -14.78 9.73
CA SER A 209 -2.36 -13.68 10.62
C SER A 209 -1.19 -12.83 11.12
N GLY A 210 0.02 -13.40 11.30
CA GLY A 210 1.23 -12.67 11.65
C GLY A 210 2.16 -13.40 12.63
N ASN A 211 3.37 -12.87 12.82
CA ASN A 211 4.42 -13.45 13.67
C ASN A 211 4.89 -12.49 14.80
N GLY A 212 4.24 -11.33 14.96
CA GLY A 212 4.55 -10.27 15.92
C GLY A 212 4.10 -10.52 17.37
N GLY A 213 3.58 -11.70 17.72
CA GLY A 213 3.06 -12.01 19.06
C GLY A 213 4.05 -11.76 20.21
N ARG A 214 5.35 -12.06 20.01
CA ARG A 214 6.44 -11.75 20.95
C ARG A 214 6.61 -10.25 21.24
N HIS A 215 6.03 -9.40 20.40
CA HIS A 215 6.13 -7.94 20.45
C HIS A 215 4.80 -7.27 20.76
N THR A 216 3.78 -8.08 21.12
CA THR A 216 2.39 -7.66 21.37
C THR A 216 1.85 -6.77 20.26
N ASP A 217 2.09 -7.20 19.02
CA ASP A 217 1.41 -6.67 17.84
C ASP A 217 -0.01 -7.27 17.72
N SER A 218 -0.87 -6.62 16.93
CA SER A 218 -2.25 -7.06 16.70
C SER A 218 -2.56 -6.99 15.21
N CYS A 219 -2.98 -8.11 14.65
CA CYS A 219 -3.12 -8.29 13.21
C CYS A 219 -4.21 -7.40 12.55
N ASN A 220 -5.13 -6.80 13.33
CA ASN A 220 -6.02 -5.75 12.83
C ASN A 220 -5.29 -4.44 12.45
N CYS A 221 -3.99 -4.31 12.74
CA CYS A 221 -3.12 -3.24 12.26
C CYS A 221 -2.31 -3.59 11.00
N ASP A 222 -2.44 -4.81 10.45
CA ASP A 222 -1.94 -5.15 9.12
C ASP A 222 -3.12 -5.24 8.14
N GLY A 223 -3.11 -4.37 7.12
CA GLY A 223 -4.26 -4.16 6.22
C GLY A 223 -4.64 -5.37 5.36
N TYR A 224 -3.78 -6.39 5.28
CA TYR A 224 -3.95 -7.55 4.41
C TYR A 224 -4.81 -8.58 5.13
N THR A 225 -4.39 -9.06 6.30
CA THR A 225 -5.21 -9.92 7.17
C THR A 225 -6.46 -9.21 7.73
N ASN A 226 -6.46 -7.89 7.86
CA ASN A 226 -7.65 -7.09 8.21
C ASN A 226 -8.62 -6.87 7.02
N SER A 227 -8.36 -7.47 5.85
CA SER A 227 -9.24 -7.39 4.67
C SER A 227 -10.37 -8.42 4.73
N ILE A 228 -11.58 -8.03 4.30
CA ILE A 228 -12.70 -8.98 4.14
C ILE A 228 -12.41 -10.02 3.05
N PHE A 229 -11.53 -9.68 2.10
CA PHE A 229 -11.20 -10.48 0.93
C PHE A 229 -10.17 -11.60 1.23
N THR A 230 -9.49 -11.53 2.38
CA THR A 230 -8.55 -12.56 2.82
C THR A 230 -9.20 -13.51 3.82
N LEU A 231 -8.95 -14.80 3.65
CA LEU A 231 -9.21 -15.84 4.63
C LEU A 231 -8.02 -15.88 5.59
N SER A 232 -8.08 -15.09 6.66
CA SER A 232 -7.00 -14.99 7.66
C SER A 232 -6.93 -16.24 8.54
N ILE A 233 -5.73 -16.82 8.62
CA ILE A 233 -5.42 -18.09 9.28
C ILE A 233 -4.34 -17.89 10.34
N SER A 234 -4.61 -18.43 11.53
CA SER A 234 -3.73 -18.43 12.70
C SER A 234 -3.16 -19.83 12.98
N SER A 235 -2.28 -19.95 13.97
CA SER A 235 -1.57 -21.19 14.33
C SER A 235 -1.95 -21.75 15.69
N ALA A 236 -2.04 -23.08 15.78
CA ALA A 236 -2.00 -23.81 17.05
C ALA A 236 -0.74 -24.69 17.15
N THR A 237 -0.20 -24.85 18.37
CA THR A 237 0.88 -25.83 18.61
C THR A 237 0.37 -27.27 18.62
N GLN A 238 1.28 -28.26 18.56
CA GLN A 238 0.95 -29.68 18.72
C GLN A 238 0.14 -30.01 20.00
N GLY A 239 0.28 -29.21 21.06
CA GLY A 239 -0.50 -29.35 22.29
C GLY A 239 -1.93 -28.78 22.24
N GLY A 240 -2.25 -27.97 21.23
CA GLY A 240 -3.49 -27.19 21.13
C GLY A 240 -3.43 -25.82 21.82
N TYR A 241 -2.23 -25.24 21.97
CA TYR A 241 -1.99 -23.96 22.66
C TYR A 241 -1.66 -22.81 21.69
N LYS A 242 -1.64 -21.58 22.20
CA LYS A 242 -1.17 -20.40 21.46
C LYS A 242 0.37 -20.47 21.29
N PRO A 243 0.91 -20.49 20.05
CA PRO A 243 2.34 -20.28 19.86
C PRO A 243 2.78 -18.85 20.18
N TRP A 244 4.03 -18.69 20.63
CA TRP A 244 4.59 -17.43 21.12
C TRP A 244 4.65 -16.29 20.09
N TYR A 245 4.61 -16.62 18.79
CA TYR A 245 4.63 -15.67 17.68
C TYR A 245 3.23 -15.19 17.25
N LEU A 246 2.14 -15.80 17.73
CA LEU A 246 0.78 -15.51 17.27
C LEU A 246 0.31 -14.09 17.65
N GLU A 247 -0.09 -13.32 16.63
CA GLU A 247 -0.78 -12.04 16.76
C GLU A 247 -2.28 -12.26 17.02
N GLU A 248 -2.87 -11.49 17.94
CA GLU A 248 -4.31 -11.60 18.29
C GLU A 248 -5.11 -10.45 17.68
N CYS A 249 -6.22 -10.78 17.00
CA CYS A 249 -7.12 -9.82 16.38
C CYS A 249 -8.47 -10.46 16.01
N SER A 250 -9.46 -9.63 15.64
CA SER A 250 -10.83 -10.09 15.35
C SER A 250 -11.10 -10.36 13.86
N SER A 251 -10.12 -10.19 12.98
CA SER A 251 -10.18 -10.56 11.56
C SER A 251 -9.80 -12.03 11.28
N THR A 252 -9.08 -12.70 12.20
CA THR A 252 -8.75 -14.13 12.12
C THR A 252 -10.01 -14.98 11.97
N LEU A 253 -10.10 -15.77 10.89
CA LEU A 253 -11.29 -16.58 10.59
C LEU A 253 -11.19 -17.98 11.20
N ALA A 254 -10.01 -18.62 11.11
CA ALA A 254 -9.78 -19.98 11.61
C ALA A 254 -8.29 -20.25 11.90
N THR A 255 -7.98 -21.49 12.26
CA THR A 255 -6.65 -21.97 12.66
C THR A 255 -6.30 -23.28 11.98
N THR A 256 -5.02 -23.45 11.67
CA THR A 256 -4.40 -24.75 11.38
C THR A 256 -3.23 -24.99 12.33
N TYR A 257 -2.62 -26.16 12.30
CA TYR A 257 -1.43 -26.42 13.10
C TYR A 257 -0.20 -25.70 12.54
N SER A 258 0.80 -25.51 13.41
CA SER A 258 2.18 -25.12 13.06
C SER A 258 3.10 -25.49 14.24
N SER A 259 4.33 -24.99 14.24
CA SER A 259 5.29 -25.11 15.33
C SER A 259 4.80 -24.51 16.65
N GLY A 260 5.39 -24.97 17.74
CA GLY A 260 5.12 -24.45 19.09
C GLY A 260 6.36 -24.06 19.86
N THR A 261 6.46 -24.56 21.09
CA THR A 261 7.63 -24.36 21.96
C THR A 261 8.78 -25.28 21.52
N PRO A 262 9.94 -24.75 21.10
CA PRO A 262 11.07 -25.57 20.66
C PRO A 262 11.48 -26.61 21.71
N GLY A 263 11.65 -27.86 21.30
CA GLY A 263 11.99 -28.98 22.18
C GLY A 263 10.82 -29.57 22.99
N HIS A 264 9.60 -29.02 22.90
CA HIS A 264 8.39 -29.60 23.49
C HIS A 264 7.33 -29.96 22.44
N ASP A 265 7.06 -29.05 21.49
CA ASP A 265 6.12 -29.26 20.39
C ASP A 265 6.89 -29.55 19.09
N LYS A 266 6.42 -30.49 18.27
CA LYS A 266 6.93 -30.68 16.90
C LYS A 266 6.64 -29.45 16.03
N SER A 267 7.49 -29.23 15.03
CA SER A 267 7.31 -28.23 13.98
C SER A 267 6.70 -28.87 12.72
N VAL A 268 6.58 -28.11 11.63
CA VAL A 268 6.02 -28.61 10.36
C VAL A 268 7.08 -29.34 9.55
N ALA A 269 6.72 -30.52 9.04
CA ALA A 269 7.53 -31.35 8.15
C ALA A 269 7.08 -31.22 6.69
N THR A 270 7.98 -30.79 5.81
CA THR A 270 7.70 -30.47 4.39
C THR A 270 9.00 -30.56 3.57
N VAL A 271 8.93 -30.26 2.28
CA VAL A 271 10.08 -30.09 1.38
C VAL A 271 10.97 -28.92 1.83
N ASP A 272 12.22 -28.87 1.39
CA ASP A 272 13.13 -27.74 1.62
C ASP A 272 13.93 -27.41 0.37
N MET A 273 14.47 -26.19 0.29
CA MET A 273 15.25 -25.76 -0.86
C MET A 273 16.70 -26.28 -0.76
N ASP A 274 17.14 -27.01 -1.78
CA ASP A 274 18.55 -27.31 -2.01
C ASP A 274 18.85 -27.30 -3.52
N ALA A 275 19.64 -26.33 -3.98
CA ALA A 275 19.99 -26.16 -5.39
C ALA A 275 20.78 -27.36 -5.98
N ARG A 276 21.28 -28.27 -5.12
CA ARG A 276 22.00 -29.49 -5.51
C ARG A 276 21.16 -30.77 -5.44
N LEU A 277 19.88 -30.66 -5.03
CA LEU A 277 18.94 -31.76 -4.84
C LEU A 277 19.50 -32.94 -4.01
N ARG A 278 20.27 -32.63 -2.96
CA ARG A 278 20.88 -33.62 -2.06
C ARG A 278 19.80 -34.32 -1.22
N PRO A 279 19.66 -35.66 -1.27
CA PRO A 279 18.54 -36.38 -0.63
C PRO A 279 18.40 -36.19 0.88
N ASP A 280 19.44 -35.73 1.57
CA ASP A 280 19.48 -35.44 3.01
C ASP A 280 19.21 -33.97 3.36
N HIS A 281 19.09 -33.07 2.36
CA HIS A 281 18.84 -31.62 2.55
C HIS A 281 17.54 -31.12 1.88
N ILE A 282 16.97 -31.86 0.93
CA ILE A 282 15.73 -31.50 0.22
C ILE A 282 14.45 -31.57 1.08
N CYS A 283 14.55 -31.89 2.37
CA CYS A 283 13.39 -32.01 3.27
C CYS A 283 13.69 -31.36 4.63
N THR A 284 12.66 -30.80 5.27
CA THR A 284 12.77 -30.21 6.61
C THR A 284 11.70 -30.74 7.55
N VAL A 285 12.01 -30.73 8.85
CA VAL A 285 11.06 -30.92 9.96
C VAL A 285 10.94 -29.66 10.84
N GLU A 286 11.50 -28.55 10.36
CA GLU A 286 11.68 -27.28 11.10
C GLU A 286 11.06 -26.08 10.36
N HIS A 287 9.90 -26.24 9.72
CA HIS A 287 9.11 -25.09 9.26
C HIS A 287 8.16 -24.60 10.38
N THR A 288 8.01 -23.28 10.49
CA THR A 288 7.51 -22.60 11.70
C THR A 288 6.78 -21.30 11.38
N GLY A 289 5.98 -20.79 12.33
CA GLY A 289 5.29 -19.50 12.20
C GLY A 289 3.87 -19.63 11.64
N THR A 290 3.11 -18.53 11.60
CA THR A 290 1.79 -18.51 10.93
C THR A 290 1.90 -18.69 9.42
N SER A 291 3.08 -18.47 8.86
CA SER A 291 3.42 -18.76 7.46
C SER A 291 3.25 -20.22 7.06
N ALA A 292 3.44 -21.19 7.97
CA ALA A 292 3.17 -22.61 7.71
C ALA A 292 1.68 -22.97 7.89
N SER A 293 0.94 -22.20 8.69
CA SER A 293 -0.49 -22.42 8.89
C SER A 293 -1.32 -22.07 7.64
N ALA A 294 -0.98 -21.00 6.91
CA ALA A 294 -1.73 -20.58 5.72
C ALA A 294 -1.68 -21.59 4.54
N PRO A 295 -0.52 -22.20 4.16
CA PRO A 295 -0.44 -23.26 3.16
C PRO A 295 -1.30 -24.48 3.48
N LEU A 296 -1.28 -24.95 4.73
CA LEU A 296 -2.13 -26.07 5.17
C LEU A 296 -3.62 -25.74 4.98
N ALA A 297 -4.03 -24.51 5.29
CA ALA A 297 -5.40 -24.05 5.06
C ALA A 297 -5.72 -23.92 3.56
N ALA A 298 -4.79 -23.43 2.73
CA ALA A 298 -4.95 -23.36 1.27
C ALA A 298 -5.13 -24.75 0.64
N GLY A 299 -4.38 -25.75 1.11
CA GLY A 299 -4.59 -27.15 0.74
C GLY A 299 -5.98 -27.66 1.12
N ILE A 300 -6.47 -27.38 2.33
CA ILE A 300 -7.83 -27.77 2.75
C ILE A 300 -8.89 -27.07 1.87
N CYS A 301 -8.69 -25.80 1.52
CA CYS A 301 -9.54 -25.09 0.56
C CYS A 301 -9.52 -25.77 -0.83
N ALA A 302 -8.36 -26.24 -1.31
CA ALA A 302 -8.26 -26.95 -2.59
C ALA A 302 -9.06 -28.27 -2.61
N LEU A 303 -9.02 -29.06 -1.52
CA LEU A 303 -9.86 -30.27 -1.39
C LEU A 303 -11.36 -29.95 -1.51
N ALA A 304 -11.80 -28.82 -0.96
CA ALA A 304 -13.19 -28.37 -1.04
C ALA A 304 -13.56 -27.75 -2.40
N LEU A 305 -12.60 -27.13 -3.10
CA LEU A 305 -12.80 -26.67 -4.48
C LEU A 305 -12.92 -27.83 -5.48
N GLU A 306 -12.21 -28.94 -5.28
CA GLU A 306 -12.43 -30.18 -6.04
C GLU A 306 -13.82 -30.76 -5.76
N ALA A 307 -14.24 -30.80 -4.50
CA ALA A 307 -15.57 -31.27 -4.09
C ALA A 307 -16.73 -30.39 -4.59
N ASN A 308 -16.50 -29.09 -4.77
CA ASN A 308 -17.50 -28.18 -5.35
C ASN A 308 -16.85 -26.99 -6.10
N PRO A 309 -16.56 -27.13 -7.40
CA PRO A 309 -15.96 -26.07 -8.20
C PRO A 309 -16.83 -24.80 -8.38
N THR A 310 -18.09 -24.78 -7.90
CA THR A 310 -18.95 -23.60 -7.96
C THR A 310 -18.81 -22.67 -6.74
N LEU A 311 -18.08 -23.06 -5.70
CA LEU A 311 -17.88 -22.24 -4.50
C LEU A 311 -17.27 -20.88 -4.85
N THR A 312 -17.89 -19.81 -4.35
CA THR A 312 -17.35 -18.44 -4.36
C THR A 312 -16.35 -18.22 -3.21
N TRP A 313 -15.64 -17.09 -3.25
CA TRP A 313 -14.75 -16.69 -2.14
C TRP A 313 -15.49 -16.57 -0.80
N ARG A 314 -16.72 -16.02 -0.82
CA ARG A 314 -17.62 -15.96 0.35
C ARG A 314 -18.10 -17.33 0.78
N ASP A 315 -18.46 -18.21 -0.16
CA ASP A 315 -18.86 -19.59 0.18
C ASP A 315 -17.75 -20.31 0.96
N MET A 316 -16.48 -20.15 0.56
CA MET A 316 -15.35 -20.78 1.26
C MET A 316 -15.20 -20.24 2.69
N GLN A 317 -15.36 -18.93 2.91
CA GLN A 317 -15.36 -18.35 4.26
C GLN A 317 -16.53 -18.88 5.11
N TYR A 318 -17.74 -18.99 4.54
CA TYR A 318 -18.88 -19.63 5.22
C TYR A 318 -18.60 -21.08 5.61
N LEU A 319 -18.03 -21.89 4.70
CA LEU A 319 -17.68 -23.28 4.99
C LEU A 319 -16.70 -23.35 6.18
N VAL A 320 -15.62 -22.55 6.17
CA VAL A 320 -14.64 -22.47 7.26
C VAL A 320 -15.30 -22.08 8.59
N VAL A 321 -16.16 -21.07 8.63
CA VAL A 321 -16.88 -20.64 9.84
C VAL A 321 -17.84 -21.71 10.36
N LEU A 322 -18.39 -22.55 9.47
CA LEU A 322 -19.37 -23.58 9.81
C LEU A 322 -18.76 -24.93 10.20
N THR A 323 -17.52 -25.24 9.80
CA THR A 323 -16.88 -26.55 10.06
C THR A 323 -15.60 -26.50 10.89
N SER A 324 -15.09 -25.32 11.23
CA SER A 324 -13.96 -25.20 12.18
C SER A 324 -14.37 -25.67 13.58
N ARG A 325 -13.43 -26.32 14.28
CA ARG A 325 -13.64 -26.96 15.59
C ARG A 325 -12.91 -26.18 16.69
N PRO A 326 -13.64 -25.56 17.64
CA PRO A 326 -13.03 -25.01 18.85
C PRO A 326 -12.39 -26.09 19.73
N GLY A 327 -13.03 -27.25 19.88
CA GLY A 327 -12.71 -28.30 20.86
C GLY A 327 -11.22 -28.65 21.06
N PRO A 328 -10.42 -28.92 20.01
CA PRO A 328 -8.98 -29.18 20.13
C PRO A 328 -8.17 -28.07 20.82
N LEU A 329 -8.71 -26.85 20.83
CA LEU A 329 -8.08 -25.61 21.27
C LEU A 329 -8.82 -24.98 22.49
N GLU A 330 -9.82 -25.65 23.07
CA GLU A 330 -10.57 -25.14 24.24
C GLU A 330 -9.77 -25.16 25.56
N LYS A 331 -8.55 -25.70 25.55
CA LYS A 331 -7.59 -25.61 26.66
C LYS A 331 -7.02 -24.20 26.84
N GLU A 332 -7.14 -23.36 25.83
CA GLU A 332 -6.70 -21.96 25.83
C GLU A 332 -7.82 -21.02 26.28
N ASN A 333 -7.49 -20.07 27.15
CA ASN A 333 -8.42 -19.05 27.60
C ASN A 333 -8.66 -17.99 26.51
N GLY A 334 -9.85 -17.41 26.47
CA GLY A 334 -10.22 -16.36 25.49
C GLY A 334 -11.24 -16.79 24.43
N TRP A 335 -12.07 -17.81 24.72
CA TRP A 335 -13.22 -18.18 23.89
C TRP A 335 -14.45 -17.34 24.26
N ILE A 336 -15.09 -16.77 23.24
CA ILE A 336 -16.31 -15.97 23.31
C ILE A 336 -17.44 -16.79 22.70
N VAL A 337 -18.60 -16.84 23.36
CA VAL A 337 -19.82 -17.43 22.77
C VAL A 337 -20.61 -16.30 22.10
N THR A 338 -20.83 -16.42 20.79
CA THR A 338 -21.52 -15.41 19.97
C THR A 338 -23.04 -15.44 20.18
N GLY A 339 -23.75 -14.42 19.71
CA GLY A 339 -25.21 -14.34 19.74
C GLY A 339 -25.90 -15.51 19.01
N VAL A 340 -25.22 -16.08 18.00
CA VAL A 340 -25.63 -17.30 17.27
C VAL A 340 -25.02 -18.59 17.86
N ARG A 341 -24.59 -18.56 19.13
CA ARG A 341 -24.11 -19.70 19.93
C ARG A 341 -22.87 -20.43 19.39
N ARG A 342 -22.11 -19.84 18.48
CA ARG A 342 -20.78 -20.35 18.08
C ARG A 342 -19.73 -19.93 19.10
N LYS A 343 -18.63 -20.68 19.24
CA LYS A 343 -17.43 -20.21 19.95
C LYS A 343 -16.47 -19.58 18.94
N VAL A 344 -15.89 -18.44 19.30
CA VAL A 344 -14.88 -17.71 18.52
C VAL A 344 -13.78 -17.17 19.45
N SER A 345 -12.57 -16.98 18.98
CA SER A 345 -11.46 -16.43 19.77
C SER A 345 -10.55 -15.53 18.95
N HIS A 346 -10.09 -14.41 19.51
CA HIS A 346 -9.10 -13.51 18.90
C HIS A 346 -7.75 -14.17 18.60
N LYS A 347 -7.49 -15.35 19.20
CA LYS A 347 -6.33 -16.19 18.89
C LYS A 347 -6.54 -17.07 17.65
N PHE A 348 -7.74 -17.64 17.51
CA PHE A 348 -7.96 -18.84 16.70
C PHE A 348 -9.12 -18.74 15.69
N GLY A 349 -9.83 -17.61 15.64
CA GLY A 349 -11.08 -17.47 14.90
C GLY A 349 -12.12 -18.46 15.41
N TYR A 350 -12.80 -19.16 14.50
CA TYR A 350 -13.77 -20.22 14.82
C TYR A 350 -13.12 -21.58 15.17
N GLY A 351 -11.79 -21.65 15.27
CA GLY A 351 -11.04 -22.82 15.74
C GLY A 351 -10.28 -23.57 14.65
N LEU A 352 -9.91 -24.82 14.95
CA LEU A 352 -9.09 -25.66 14.08
C LEU A 352 -9.90 -26.14 12.87
N MET A 353 -9.39 -25.93 11.66
CA MET A 353 -10.02 -26.42 10.43
C MET A 353 -10.19 -27.95 10.45
N ASP A 354 -11.27 -28.42 9.82
CA ASP A 354 -11.62 -29.84 9.69
C ASP A 354 -11.89 -30.13 8.20
N ALA A 355 -10.94 -30.75 7.51
CA ALA A 355 -11.02 -30.96 6.07
C ALA A 355 -12.17 -31.91 5.68
N GLY A 356 -12.34 -33.01 6.42
CA GLY A 356 -13.41 -33.98 6.20
C GLY A 356 -14.81 -33.36 6.33
N ALA A 357 -15.03 -32.52 7.33
CA ALA A 357 -16.29 -31.79 7.52
C ALA A 357 -16.49 -30.71 6.45
N LEU A 358 -15.45 -29.92 6.15
CA LEU A 358 -15.50 -28.82 5.18
C LEU A 358 -15.83 -29.34 3.77
N VAL A 359 -15.17 -30.42 3.33
CA VAL A 359 -15.46 -31.14 2.09
C VAL A 359 -16.88 -31.72 2.09
N THR A 360 -17.32 -32.32 3.19
CA THR A 360 -18.67 -32.92 3.30
C THR A 360 -19.80 -31.89 3.30
N LEU A 361 -19.51 -30.65 3.71
CA LEU A 361 -20.43 -29.53 3.59
C LEU A 361 -20.36 -28.92 2.17
N ALA A 362 -19.17 -28.81 1.57
CA ALA A 362 -18.95 -28.33 0.21
C ALA A 362 -19.76 -29.10 -0.85
N GLU A 363 -19.74 -30.44 -0.81
CA GLU A 363 -20.55 -31.33 -1.67
C GLU A 363 -22.03 -30.92 -1.76
N LYS A 364 -22.56 -30.46 -0.62
CA LYS A 364 -23.98 -30.13 -0.43
C LYS A 364 -24.25 -28.64 -0.52
N TRP A 365 -23.23 -27.79 -0.67
CA TRP A 365 -23.38 -26.35 -0.56
C TRP A 365 -24.08 -25.73 -1.77
N THR A 366 -25.01 -24.82 -1.50
CA THR A 366 -25.61 -23.94 -2.49
C THR A 366 -25.10 -22.52 -2.24
N THR A 367 -24.55 -21.89 -3.28
CA THR A 367 -23.90 -20.59 -3.18
C THR A 367 -24.77 -19.52 -2.51
N VAL A 368 -24.15 -18.74 -1.64
CA VAL A 368 -24.81 -17.69 -0.85
C VAL A 368 -25.41 -16.58 -1.74
N PRO A 369 -26.42 -15.83 -1.24
CA PRO A 369 -26.95 -14.65 -1.91
C PRO A 369 -25.86 -13.62 -2.27
N PRO A 370 -26.15 -12.68 -3.20
CA PRO A 370 -25.32 -11.48 -3.40
C PRO A 370 -24.98 -10.78 -2.08
N GLN A 371 -23.76 -10.24 -1.97
CA GLN A 371 -23.35 -9.51 -0.77
C GLN A 371 -24.04 -8.14 -0.74
N HIS A 372 -24.64 -7.81 0.40
CA HIS A 372 -25.19 -6.50 0.69
C HIS A 372 -24.19 -5.74 1.58
N ILE A 373 -24.07 -4.42 1.36
CA ILE A 373 -23.18 -3.54 2.13
C ILE A 373 -24.00 -2.39 2.72
N CYS A 374 -24.32 -2.48 4.01
CA CYS A 374 -24.96 -1.40 4.74
C CYS A 374 -23.90 -0.56 5.46
N LYS A 375 -23.90 0.77 5.22
CA LYS A 375 -23.06 1.72 5.96
C LYS A 375 -23.93 2.43 6.99
N SER A 376 -23.49 2.49 8.24
CA SER A 376 -24.16 3.31 9.26
C SER A 376 -24.07 4.80 8.92
N GLN A 377 -24.81 5.63 9.67
CA GLN A 377 -24.47 7.05 9.75
C GLN A 377 -22.99 7.20 10.16
N GLU A 378 -22.26 8.07 9.48
CA GLU A 378 -20.92 8.48 9.89
C GLU A 378 -21.04 9.57 10.97
N VAL A 379 -20.39 9.36 12.10
CA VAL A 379 -20.38 10.30 13.23
C VAL A 379 -19.09 11.12 13.16
N ILE A 380 -19.23 12.41 12.86
CA ILE A 380 -18.13 13.38 12.81
C ILE A 380 -18.28 14.31 14.03
N GLU A 381 -17.57 14.01 15.11
CA GLU A 381 -17.62 14.77 16.37
C GLU A 381 -16.28 14.63 17.11
N ASP A 382 -15.60 15.75 17.38
CA ASP A 382 -14.32 15.77 18.11
C ASP A 382 -14.54 15.44 19.60
N ARG A 383 -14.34 14.16 19.96
CA ARG A 383 -14.64 13.61 21.28
C ARG A 383 -13.36 13.23 22.04
N GLN A 384 -13.13 13.94 23.14
CA GLN A 384 -11.91 13.86 23.93
C GLN A 384 -11.76 12.50 24.64
N ILE A 385 -10.65 11.83 24.38
CA ILE A 385 -10.24 10.59 25.05
C ILE A 385 -9.40 10.98 26.28
N ASN A 386 -9.81 10.52 27.45
CA ASN A 386 -9.21 10.92 28.73
C ASN A 386 -7.78 10.33 28.89
N PRO A 387 -6.76 11.13 29.26
CA PRO A 387 -5.39 10.66 29.41
C PRO A 387 -5.14 9.78 30.64
N ALA A 388 -6.10 9.67 31.58
CA ALA A 388 -5.96 8.80 32.74
C ALA A 388 -6.07 7.31 32.35
N TYR A 389 -5.19 6.48 32.94
CA TYR A 389 -5.14 5.04 32.73
C TYR A 389 -6.45 4.34 33.12
N GLY A 390 -6.88 3.35 32.32
CA GLY A 390 -8.09 2.57 32.57
C GLY A 390 -9.40 3.31 32.33
N THR A 391 -9.36 4.52 31.78
CA THR A 391 -10.59 5.26 31.41
C THR A 391 -11.11 4.81 30.05
N THR A 392 -12.44 4.79 29.95
CA THR A 392 -13.19 4.38 28.75
C THR A 392 -14.01 5.56 28.23
N LEU A 393 -14.11 5.67 26.91
CA LEU A 393 -15.00 6.57 26.18
C LEU A 393 -16.00 5.70 25.41
N ASP A 394 -17.26 5.71 25.86
CA ASP A 394 -18.35 4.89 25.33
C ASP A 394 -19.19 5.64 24.29
N PHE A 395 -19.57 4.93 23.23
CA PHE A 395 -20.48 5.40 22.19
C PHE A 395 -21.56 4.36 21.90
N TYR A 396 -22.80 4.82 21.72
CA TYR A 396 -23.94 3.97 21.36
C TYR A 396 -24.52 4.45 20.03
N MET A 397 -24.86 3.50 19.16
CA MET A 397 -25.50 3.77 17.88
C MET A 397 -26.59 2.74 17.65
N ASP A 398 -27.84 3.21 17.54
CA ASP A 398 -28.96 2.37 17.10
C ASP A 398 -28.97 2.34 15.57
N VAL A 399 -28.91 1.15 14.96
CA VAL A 399 -28.92 0.98 13.50
C VAL A 399 -30.11 0.13 13.05
N ASP A 400 -30.67 0.49 11.90
CA ASP A 400 -31.73 -0.25 11.19
C ASP A 400 -31.18 -1.35 10.26
N ALA A 401 -29.84 -1.47 10.15
CA ALA A 401 -29.15 -2.31 9.18
C ALA A 401 -29.62 -2.12 7.71
N CYS A 402 -30.01 -0.89 7.36
CA CYS A 402 -30.55 -0.53 6.05
C CYS A 402 -31.83 -1.30 5.68
N ALA A 403 -32.63 -1.70 6.68
CA ALA A 403 -33.84 -2.50 6.51
C ALA A 403 -34.81 -1.92 5.48
N GLY A 404 -35.35 -2.77 4.61
CA GLY A 404 -36.27 -2.38 3.54
C GLY A 404 -35.64 -1.66 2.35
N THR A 405 -34.31 -1.43 2.35
CA THR A 405 -33.56 -0.94 1.18
C THR A 405 -32.95 -2.10 0.38
N LEU A 406 -32.34 -1.80 -0.77
CA LEU A 406 -31.54 -2.78 -1.53
C LEU A 406 -30.30 -3.28 -0.74
N ASN A 407 -29.85 -2.56 0.28
CA ASN A 407 -28.67 -2.88 1.08
C ASN A 407 -29.00 -3.50 2.45
N ASP A 408 -30.23 -3.99 2.64
CA ASP A 408 -30.72 -4.63 3.88
C ASP A 408 -29.83 -5.82 4.31
N VAL A 409 -29.18 -5.76 5.49
CA VAL A 409 -28.30 -6.81 6.03
C VAL A 409 -28.92 -7.44 7.28
N ARG A 410 -29.45 -8.67 7.15
CA ARG A 410 -30.10 -9.40 8.27
C ARG A 410 -29.25 -10.52 8.85
N PHE A 411 -28.31 -11.03 8.06
CA PHE A 411 -27.35 -12.06 8.45
C PHE A 411 -25.94 -11.53 8.15
N LEU A 412 -25.17 -11.25 9.20
CA LEU A 412 -23.82 -10.70 9.08
C LEU A 412 -22.80 -11.69 8.51
N GLU A 413 -21.82 -11.15 7.79
CA GLU A 413 -20.55 -11.77 7.42
C GLU A 413 -19.43 -11.02 8.16
N HIS A 414 -19.00 -9.90 7.58
CA HIS A 414 -17.96 -9.02 8.09
C HIS A 414 -18.57 -7.77 8.73
N VAL A 415 -17.93 -7.25 9.79
CA VAL A 415 -18.21 -5.90 10.31
C VAL A 415 -16.91 -5.12 10.38
N GLN A 416 -16.86 -3.95 9.74
CA GLN A 416 -15.74 -3.01 9.84
C GLN A 416 -16.16 -1.79 10.64
N CYS A 417 -15.36 -1.39 11.64
CA CYS A 417 -15.48 -0.10 12.29
C CYS A 417 -14.38 0.82 11.75
N LYS A 418 -14.74 1.78 10.89
CA LYS A 418 -13.83 2.82 10.41
C LYS A 418 -13.66 3.87 11.49
N ILE A 419 -12.42 4.20 11.83
CA ILE A 419 -12.08 5.11 12.93
C ILE A 419 -10.97 6.08 12.49
N SER A 420 -11.24 7.38 12.62
CA SER A 420 -10.22 8.45 12.66
C SER A 420 -10.07 8.97 14.09
N LEU A 421 -8.90 8.79 14.69
CA LEU A 421 -8.57 9.30 16.02
C LEU A 421 -7.10 9.76 16.13
N ARG A 422 -6.82 10.56 17.15
CA ARG A 422 -5.46 10.87 17.63
C ARG A 422 -5.33 10.55 19.12
N PHE A 423 -4.30 9.82 19.51
CA PHE A 423 -3.94 9.49 20.90
C PHE A 423 -2.44 9.18 20.97
N PHE A 424 -1.70 9.73 21.94
CA PHE A 424 -0.26 9.51 22.04
C PHE A 424 0.17 9.04 23.45
N PRO A 425 0.87 7.91 23.59
CA PRO A 425 1.26 6.96 22.53
C PRO A 425 0.06 6.14 22.04
N ARG A 426 -0.08 5.93 20.73
CA ARG A 426 -1.22 5.22 20.12
C ARG A 426 -1.38 3.79 20.64
N GLY A 427 -0.26 3.12 20.94
CA GLY A 427 -0.21 1.77 21.52
C GLY A 427 -0.82 1.61 22.92
N ASN A 428 -1.21 2.70 23.59
CA ASN A 428 -2.02 2.62 24.81
C ASN A 428 -3.49 2.27 24.54
N LEU A 429 -3.98 2.46 23.30
CA LEU A 429 -5.39 2.27 23.00
C LEU A 429 -5.78 0.79 22.95
N ARG A 430 -6.94 0.51 23.52
CA ARG A 430 -7.73 -0.69 23.26
C ARG A 430 -9.10 -0.27 22.76
N ILE A 431 -9.60 -0.94 21.72
CA ILE A 431 -10.88 -0.63 21.10
C ILE A 431 -11.74 -1.89 21.13
N LEU A 432 -13.00 -1.78 21.57
CA LEU A 432 -13.96 -2.87 21.60
C LEU A 432 -15.27 -2.45 20.92
N LEU A 433 -15.93 -3.40 20.25
CA LEU A 433 -17.24 -3.23 19.65
C LEU A 433 -18.15 -4.37 20.09
N THR A 434 -19.33 -4.03 20.61
CA THR A 434 -20.35 -4.97 21.06
C THR A 434 -21.57 -4.88 20.16
N SER A 435 -22.06 -6.05 19.71
CA SER A 435 -23.23 -6.20 18.85
C SER A 435 -24.57 -6.12 19.63
N PRO A 436 -25.70 -5.89 18.94
CA PRO A 436 -27.04 -5.94 19.54
C PRO A 436 -27.39 -7.30 20.18
N MET A 437 -26.69 -8.38 19.80
CA MET A 437 -26.88 -9.72 20.37
C MET A 437 -25.97 -10.01 21.57
N GLY A 438 -25.18 -9.04 22.02
CA GLY A 438 -24.35 -9.11 23.23
C GLY A 438 -22.93 -9.68 23.01
N THR A 439 -22.51 -9.90 21.76
CA THR A 439 -21.14 -10.34 21.45
C THR A 439 -20.21 -9.13 21.51
N THR A 440 -19.18 -9.16 22.37
CA THR A 440 -18.11 -8.14 22.39
C THR A 440 -16.87 -8.65 21.66
N SER A 441 -16.37 -7.86 20.70
CA SER A 441 -15.13 -8.12 19.98
C SER A 441 -14.11 -7.01 20.25
N THR A 442 -12.90 -7.37 20.67
CA THR A 442 -11.77 -6.44 20.72
C THR A 442 -11.28 -6.21 19.28
N LEU A 443 -11.36 -4.95 18.83
CA LEU A 443 -10.93 -4.50 17.50
C LEU A 443 -9.46 -4.10 17.47
N LEU A 444 -8.93 -3.62 18.59
CA LEU A 444 -7.51 -3.29 18.80
C LEU A 444 -7.13 -3.66 20.22
N PHE A 445 -6.06 -4.42 20.39
CA PHE A 445 -5.42 -4.68 21.68
C PHE A 445 -4.34 -3.63 21.97
N GLU A 446 -3.99 -3.47 23.25
CA GLU A 446 -2.88 -2.63 23.68
C GLU A 446 -1.56 -3.11 23.03
N ARG A 447 -0.83 -2.19 22.37
CA ARG A 447 0.45 -2.47 21.69
C ARG A 447 1.61 -1.70 22.34
N PRO A 448 2.21 -2.19 23.45
CA PRO A 448 3.28 -1.53 24.20
C PRO A 448 4.49 -0.98 23.43
N ARG A 449 4.73 -1.35 22.17
CA ARG A 449 5.80 -0.82 21.31
C ARG A 449 5.37 0.29 20.34
N ASP A 450 4.07 0.50 20.13
CA ASP A 450 3.53 1.50 19.19
C ASP A 450 3.53 2.91 19.82
N VAL A 451 4.71 3.55 19.81
CA VAL A 451 4.97 4.85 20.47
C VAL A 451 5.48 5.95 19.51
N ILE A 452 5.56 5.66 18.22
CA ILE A 452 6.11 6.57 17.21
C ILE A 452 5.02 7.44 16.58
N ASN A 453 3.81 6.90 16.44
CA ASN A 453 2.68 7.56 15.78
C ASN A 453 1.56 7.85 16.81
N SER A 454 0.76 8.89 16.56
CA SER A 454 -0.42 9.25 17.35
C SER A 454 -1.76 8.89 16.71
N ASN A 455 -1.82 8.61 15.40
CA ASN A 455 -3.09 8.59 14.67
C ASN A 455 -3.52 7.21 14.18
N PHE A 456 -4.84 7.03 14.10
CA PHE A 456 -5.45 6.21 13.06
C PHE A 456 -6.28 7.16 12.20
N ASP A 457 -6.16 7.06 10.87
CA ASP A 457 -6.87 7.92 9.93
C ASP A 457 -7.72 7.01 9.02
N ASP A 458 -9.04 7.04 9.24
CA ASP A 458 -10.10 6.18 8.65
C ASP A 458 -9.81 4.67 8.62
N TRP A 459 -9.08 4.17 9.62
CA TRP A 459 -8.63 2.78 9.70
C TRP A 459 -9.82 1.81 9.86
N PRO A 460 -10.01 0.84 8.96
CA PRO A 460 -11.20 -0.01 8.90
C PRO A 460 -11.06 -1.29 9.74
N PHE A 461 -11.06 -1.19 11.07
CA PHE A 461 -10.89 -2.34 11.96
C PHE A 461 -11.95 -3.43 11.71
N LEU A 462 -11.53 -4.61 11.26
CA LEU A 462 -12.40 -5.74 10.91
C LEU A 462 -12.66 -6.66 12.11
N SER A 463 -13.91 -7.11 12.24
CA SER A 463 -14.32 -8.23 13.10
C SER A 463 -15.20 -9.20 12.33
N VAL A 464 -14.79 -10.48 12.27
CA VAL A 464 -15.61 -11.60 11.78
C VAL A 464 -16.39 -12.31 12.88
N HIS A 465 -16.20 -11.91 14.15
CA HIS A 465 -16.80 -12.59 15.32
C HIS A 465 -18.33 -12.58 15.34
N PHE A 466 -18.96 -11.68 14.56
CA PHE A 466 -20.41 -11.49 14.50
C PHE A 466 -21.09 -12.36 13.40
N TRP A 467 -20.37 -13.30 12.80
CA TRP A 467 -20.85 -14.04 11.62
C TRP A 467 -22.18 -14.77 11.86
N GLY A 468 -23.21 -14.38 11.09
CA GLY A 468 -24.59 -14.88 11.18
C GLY A 468 -25.49 -14.15 12.18
N GLU A 469 -24.98 -13.19 12.96
CA GLU A 469 -25.80 -12.34 13.84
C GLU A 469 -26.64 -11.34 13.04
N LYS A 470 -27.63 -10.75 13.72
CA LYS A 470 -28.39 -9.62 13.20
C LYS A 470 -27.59 -8.33 13.36
N ALA A 471 -27.59 -7.49 12.33
CA ALA A 471 -26.99 -6.16 12.38
C ALA A 471 -27.91 -5.11 13.04
N GLU A 472 -29.23 -5.29 12.94
CA GLU A 472 -30.26 -4.39 13.49
C GLU A 472 -30.18 -4.28 15.03
N GLY A 473 -30.23 -3.06 15.55
CA GLY A 473 -30.30 -2.75 16.99
C GLY A 473 -29.16 -1.86 17.49
N ARG A 474 -28.90 -1.89 18.80
CA ARG A 474 -27.90 -1.05 19.46
C ARG A 474 -26.49 -1.64 19.39
N TRP A 475 -25.59 -0.96 18.70
CA TRP A 475 -24.15 -1.19 18.78
C TRP A 475 -23.51 -0.31 19.85
N HIS A 476 -22.44 -0.81 20.47
CA HIS A 476 -21.69 -0.13 21.53
C HIS A 476 -20.19 -0.20 21.22
N LEU A 477 -19.61 0.96 20.91
CA LEU A 477 -18.17 1.14 20.67
C LEU A 477 -17.51 1.69 21.95
N GLN A 478 -16.38 1.11 22.34
CA GLN A 478 -15.59 1.53 23.49
C GLN A 478 -14.16 1.84 23.07
N VAL A 479 -13.66 3.02 23.42
CA VAL A 479 -12.26 3.41 23.25
C VAL A 479 -11.63 3.58 24.63
N VAL A 480 -10.65 2.74 24.96
CA VAL A 480 -10.07 2.61 26.30
C VAL A 480 -8.59 2.99 26.28
N ASN A 481 -8.14 3.78 27.25
CA ASN A 481 -6.73 4.01 27.53
C ASN A 481 -6.17 2.88 28.41
N GLY A 482 -5.96 1.70 27.80
CA GLY A 482 -5.57 0.46 28.48
C GLY A 482 -4.06 0.31 28.75
N GLY A 483 -3.21 1.03 28.03
CA GLY A 483 -1.76 0.98 28.22
C GLY A 483 -1.26 1.86 29.36
N ASN A 484 -0.24 1.39 30.09
CA ASN A 484 0.31 2.05 31.26
C ASN A 484 1.37 3.14 30.98
N ARG A 485 1.66 3.46 29.71
CA ARG A 485 2.59 4.55 29.37
C ARG A 485 1.96 5.90 29.67
N HIS A 486 2.76 6.88 30.07
CA HIS A 486 2.28 8.22 30.38
C HIS A 486 1.73 8.93 29.13
N VAL A 487 0.60 9.63 29.29
CA VAL A 487 -0.14 10.31 28.23
C VAL A 487 -0.10 11.82 28.51
N ASN A 488 0.72 12.55 27.76
CA ASN A 488 1.00 13.97 28.02
C ASN A 488 -0.17 14.91 27.67
N GLN A 489 -1.08 14.48 26.79
CA GLN A 489 -2.22 15.28 26.32
C GLN A 489 -3.43 14.37 26.04
N PRO A 490 -4.67 14.85 26.27
CA PRO A 490 -5.86 14.12 25.85
C PRO A 490 -5.87 13.81 24.35
N GLY A 491 -6.33 12.61 24.01
CA GLY A 491 -6.61 12.25 22.62
C GLY A 491 -7.96 12.79 22.16
N ILE A 492 -8.26 12.61 20.88
CA ILE A 492 -9.56 12.92 20.27
C ILE A 492 -9.92 11.80 19.29
N LEU A 493 -11.08 11.17 19.48
CA LEU A 493 -11.79 10.49 18.39
C LEU A 493 -12.45 11.59 17.55
N LYS A 494 -12.16 11.65 16.25
CA LYS A 494 -12.71 12.68 15.35
C LYS A 494 -13.93 12.18 14.57
N LYS A 495 -13.84 10.94 14.09
CA LYS A 495 -14.81 10.35 13.15
C LYS A 495 -14.89 8.85 13.31
N TRP A 496 -16.09 8.29 13.22
CA TRP A 496 -16.28 6.84 13.11
C TRP A 496 -17.55 6.43 12.36
N GLN A 497 -17.52 5.24 11.76
CA GLN A 497 -18.64 4.62 11.03
C GLN A 497 -18.55 3.09 11.16
N ILE A 498 -19.69 2.41 11.27
CA ILE A 498 -19.78 0.95 11.14
C ILE A 498 -20.23 0.58 9.72
N ILE A 499 -19.57 -0.40 9.11
CA ILE A 499 -19.97 -0.98 7.82
C ILE A 499 -20.27 -2.47 8.04
N PHE A 500 -21.48 -2.86 7.68
CA PHE A 500 -21.99 -4.22 7.77
C PHE A 500 -22.01 -4.87 6.39
N TYR A 501 -21.37 -6.02 6.27
CA TYR A 501 -21.40 -6.87 5.09
C TYR A 501 -22.23 -8.11 5.43
N GLY A 502 -23.03 -8.62 4.49
CA GLY A 502 -23.85 -9.81 4.74
C GLY A 502 -24.97 -9.99 3.72
N THR A 503 -26.07 -10.61 4.14
CA THR A 503 -27.23 -10.89 3.26
C THR A 503 -28.57 -10.51 3.89
N SER A 504 -29.55 -10.14 3.04
CA SER A 504 -30.94 -9.86 3.42
C SER A 504 -31.76 -11.11 3.76
N VAL A 505 -31.37 -12.26 3.21
CA VAL A 505 -32.03 -13.57 3.36
C VAL A 505 -31.04 -14.61 3.85
N ASN A 506 -31.53 -15.71 4.44
CA ASN A 506 -30.67 -16.73 5.05
C ASN A 506 -29.66 -17.28 4.00
N PRO A 507 -28.34 -17.17 4.27
CA PRO A 507 -27.30 -17.58 3.34
C PRO A 507 -27.10 -19.10 3.32
N VAL A 508 -27.36 -19.81 4.43
CA VAL A 508 -27.08 -21.25 4.55
C VAL A 508 -28.16 -22.06 3.84
N ARG A 509 -27.80 -22.68 2.71
CA ARG A 509 -28.70 -23.49 1.88
C ARG A 509 -27.98 -24.75 1.42
N LEU A 510 -28.65 -25.90 1.53
CA LEU A 510 -28.08 -27.21 1.19
C LEU A 510 -28.88 -27.89 0.07
N ARG A 511 -28.15 -28.57 -0.83
CA ARG A 511 -28.71 -29.39 -1.91
C ARG A 511 -29.39 -30.65 -1.32
N PRO A 512 -30.61 -31.03 -1.76
CA PRO A 512 -31.28 -32.22 -1.23
C PRO A 512 -30.49 -33.51 -1.49
N THR A 513 -30.29 -34.33 -0.46
CA THR A 513 -29.59 -35.62 -0.56
C THR A 513 -30.50 -36.72 -1.10
N ASN A 514 -30.91 -36.62 -2.37
CA ASN A 514 -31.73 -37.64 -3.05
C ASN A 514 -31.18 -37.97 -4.45
N GLY A 515 -30.11 -38.77 -4.47
CA GLY A 515 -29.58 -39.41 -5.68
C GLY A 515 -30.43 -40.60 -6.14
N ALA A 516 -31.72 -40.39 -6.40
CA ALA A 516 -32.56 -41.41 -7.02
C ALA A 516 -32.18 -41.53 -8.51
N ARG A 517 -31.60 -42.68 -8.91
CA ARG A 517 -31.35 -42.99 -10.33
C ARG A 517 -32.66 -43.06 -11.10
N SER A 518 -32.98 -42.02 -11.87
CA SER A 518 -34.09 -42.01 -12.82
C SER A 518 -33.81 -42.98 -13.97
N THR A 519 -34.31 -44.21 -13.87
CA THR A 519 -34.57 -45.03 -15.05
C THR A 519 -35.70 -44.37 -15.86
N PRO A 520 -35.59 -44.28 -17.19
CA PRO A 520 -36.51 -43.45 -17.96
C PRO A 520 -37.79 -44.21 -18.34
N TRP A 521 -38.96 -43.80 -17.84
CA TRP A 521 -40.17 -43.52 -18.65
C TRP A 521 -41.41 -43.15 -17.81
N LYS A 522 -42.35 -42.44 -18.49
CA LYS A 522 -43.79 -42.32 -18.18
C LYS A 522 -44.24 -41.69 -16.85
N SER A 523 -44.60 -40.41 -16.96
CA SER A 523 -45.86 -39.85 -16.45
C SER A 523 -47.09 -40.70 -16.92
N PRO A 524 -48.30 -40.63 -16.30
CA PRO A 524 -48.92 -39.39 -15.80
C PRO A 524 -49.87 -39.48 -14.57
N LEU A 525 -50.57 -38.36 -14.35
CA LEU A 525 -51.84 -38.13 -13.63
C LEU A 525 -51.84 -37.79 -12.14
N ASN A 526 -52.71 -36.79 -11.86
CA ASN A 526 -53.06 -36.20 -10.57
C ASN A 526 -53.73 -37.20 -9.60
N THR A 527 -53.74 -36.88 -8.30
CA THR A 527 -54.95 -36.42 -7.57
C THR A 527 -54.59 -35.91 -6.17
N PHE A 528 -55.25 -34.85 -5.69
CA PHE A 528 -55.12 -34.32 -4.32
C PHE A 528 -56.05 -35.05 -3.33
N ALA A 529 -55.56 -35.40 -2.13
CA ALA A 529 -56.40 -35.75 -0.99
C ALA A 529 -55.68 -35.54 0.37
N PHE A 530 -56.44 -35.03 1.35
CA PHE A 530 -56.21 -34.98 2.81
C PHE A 530 -57.57 -35.37 3.48
N PRO A 531 -57.69 -35.65 4.80
CA PRO A 531 -56.73 -35.61 5.92
C PRO A 531 -56.34 -37.05 6.36
N THR A 532 -56.22 -37.56 7.62
CA THR A 532 -56.59 -37.14 9.00
C THR A 532 -55.70 -37.86 10.06
N GLN A 533 -56.01 -37.71 11.35
CA GLN A 533 -55.23 -38.20 12.51
C GLN A 533 -55.80 -39.49 13.13
N SER A 534 -54.95 -40.30 13.79
CA SER A 534 -55.23 -40.93 15.11
C SER A 534 -53.94 -41.49 15.76
N GLN A 535 -53.97 -41.70 17.08
CA GLN A 535 -52.89 -42.23 17.93
C GLN A 535 -53.38 -43.52 18.66
N PRO A 536 -52.70 -44.07 19.69
CA PRO A 536 -51.29 -44.50 19.84
C PRO A 536 -51.17 -45.98 20.32
N ILE A 537 -49.94 -46.47 20.57
CA ILE A 537 -49.45 -47.22 21.77
C ILE A 537 -48.29 -48.21 21.43
N THR A 538 -47.31 -48.27 22.35
CA THR A 538 -46.04 -49.05 22.40
C THR A 538 -46.20 -50.39 23.18
N PRO A 539 -45.18 -51.22 23.57
CA PRO A 539 -43.69 -51.17 23.45
C PRO A 539 -43.01 -52.41 22.78
N VAL A 540 -41.86 -52.29 22.05
CA VAL A 540 -40.42 -52.36 22.47
C VAL A 540 -39.93 -53.79 22.83
N PRO A 541 -38.67 -54.24 22.54
CA PRO A 541 -37.52 -53.59 21.84
C PRO A 541 -36.98 -54.33 20.59
N ASP A 542 -36.23 -53.63 19.71
CA ASP A 542 -34.84 -54.03 19.38
C ASP A 542 -34.01 -52.89 18.70
N ASN A 543 -32.81 -52.70 19.27
CA ASN A 543 -31.55 -52.03 18.86
C ASN A 543 -31.29 -51.71 17.34
N PHE A 544 -30.56 -50.67 16.90
CA PHE A 544 -29.97 -49.44 17.54
C PHE A 544 -29.42 -48.45 16.45
N PHE A 545 -30.00 -47.25 16.27
CA PHE A 545 -29.44 -46.13 15.46
C PHE A 545 -30.11 -44.78 15.85
N ASP A 546 -29.33 -43.73 16.11
CA ASP A 546 -29.74 -42.31 16.35
C ASP A 546 -28.43 -41.47 16.26
N ASP A 547 -28.24 -40.28 15.66
CA ASP A 547 -29.09 -39.23 15.03
C ASP A 547 -29.45 -37.97 15.87
N GLU A 548 -28.52 -37.52 16.72
CA GLU A 548 -28.73 -36.36 17.63
C GLU A 548 -28.35 -34.97 17.06
N VAL A 549 -27.58 -34.87 15.97
CA VAL A 549 -26.97 -33.59 15.52
C VAL A 549 -27.95 -32.66 14.78
N ILE A 550 -29.07 -33.17 14.25
CA ILE A 550 -29.94 -32.43 13.30
C ILE A 550 -31.13 -31.71 13.98
N ARG A 551 -31.41 -31.97 15.27
CA ARG A 551 -32.69 -31.56 15.91
C ARG A 551 -32.79 -30.13 16.48
N ASN A 552 -31.73 -29.32 16.46
CA ASN A 552 -31.70 -27.99 17.11
C ASN A 552 -31.99 -26.76 16.21
N PHE A 553 -32.60 -26.94 15.02
CA PHE A 553 -32.88 -25.82 14.09
C PHE A 553 -34.33 -25.73 13.56
N GLN A 554 -35.31 -26.34 14.24
CA GLN A 554 -36.73 -26.17 13.92
C GLN A 554 -37.58 -26.00 15.19
N ASN A 555 -38.02 -24.76 15.47
CA ASN A 555 -39.34 -24.40 16.05
C ASN A 555 -39.43 -22.92 16.45
N PHE A 556 -39.91 -22.07 15.53
CA PHE A 556 -40.78 -20.90 15.76
C PHE A 556 -41.44 -20.56 14.39
N PRO A 557 -42.61 -19.89 14.33
CA PRO A 557 -43.63 -20.29 13.37
C PRO A 557 -43.67 -19.45 12.09
N ASN A 558 -44.08 -20.08 10.97
CA ASN A 558 -44.49 -19.38 9.76
C ASN A 558 -45.81 -18.64 9.98
N ILE A 559 -45.85 -17.37 9.56
CA ILE A 559 -47.09 -16.63 9.27
C ILE A 559 -46.92 -15.95 7.91
N TYR A 560 -47.86 -16.24 7.00
CA TYR A 560 -47.99 -15.82 5.59
C TYR A 560 -46.94 -16.29 4.57
N SER A 561 -47.43 -17.14 3.67
CA SER A 561 -46.91 -17.42 2.34
C SER A 561 -47.38 -16.36 1.33
N PHE A 562 -46.61 -16.13 0.26
CA PHE A 562 -47.07 -16.21 -1.15
C PHE A 562 -45.91 -15.99 -2.14
N ALA A 563 -45.91 -16.74 -3.26
CA ALA A 563 -45.13 -16.60 -4.51
C ALA A 563 -43.60 -16.30 -4.44
N GLY A 564 -42.68 -17.03 -5.09
CA GLY A 564 -42.81 -18.27 -5.88
C GLY A 564 -42.58 -18.11 -7.39
N SER A 565 -41.35 -18.33 -7.84
CA SER A 565 -41.03 -18.91 -9.17
C SER A 565 -39.59 -19.42 -9.19
N ASN A 566 -39.35 -20.60 -9.80
CA ASN A 566 -38.03 -21.20 -9.93
C ASN A 566 -37.43 -20.93 -11.33
N GLN A 567 -36.10 -21.02 -11.42
CA GLN A 567 -35.38 -21.21 -12.69
C GLN A 567 -35.50 -22.66 -13.17
N GLU A 568 -35.38 -22.91 -14.47
CA GLU A 568 -34.85 -24.17 -15.03
C GLU A 568 -34.16 -23.89 -16.40
N PRO A 569 -33.35 -24.82 -16.96
CA PRO A 569 -32.06 -24.44 -17.53
C PRO A 569 -31.88 -24.76 -19.03
N VAL A 570 -30.71 -24.37 -19.56
CA VAL A 570 -30.20 -24.85 -20.86
C VAL A 570 -28.83 -25.49 -20.65
N ILE A 571 -28.68 -26.74 -21.09
CA ILE A 571 -27.39 -27.41 -21.27
C ILE A 571 -27.25 -27.69 -22.76
N ALA A 572 -26.12 -27.28 -23.35
CA ALA A 572 -25.74 -27.67 -24.70
C ALA A 572 -24.81 -28.89 -24.65
N SER A 573 -24.90 -29.74 -25.66
CA SER A 573 -23.88 -30.75 -25.98
C SER A 573 -23.64 -30.73 -27.48
N LEU A 574 -22.38 -30.79 -27.91
CA LEU A 574 -22.01 -30.83 -29.32
C LEU A 574 -21.85 -32.28 -29.78
N ASP A 575 -22.37 -32.61 -30.97
CA ASP A 575 -21.52 -32.88 -32.15
C ASP A 575 -22.31 -33.40 -33.37
N GLY A 576 -21.77 -33.19 -34.58
CA GLY A 576 -21.71 -34.32 -35.52
C GLY A 576 -22.69 -34.47 -36.70
N LYS A 577 -22.98 -33.42 -37.48
CA LYS A 577 -23.33 -33.47 -38.93
C LYS A 577 -24.74 -33.95 -39.41
N SER A 578 -25.06 -33.48 -40.63
CA SER A 578 -25.96 -34.06 -41.65
C SER A 578 -27.49 -33.93 -41.50
N THR A 579 -27.99 -32.79 -41.98
CA THR A 579 -29.18 -32.63 -42.83
C THR A 579 -29.83 -33.92 -43.40
N LYS A 580 -31.16 -34.09 -43.23
CA LYS A 580 -32.17 -33.80 -44.28
C LYS A 580 -33.64 -34.02 -43.88
N VAL A 581 -34.48 -33.31 -44.63
CA VAL A 581 -35.95 -33.28 -44.72
C VAL A 581 -36.63 -34.66 -44.85
N ARG A 582 -37.76 -34.83 -44.14
CA ARG A 582 -39.05 -35.41 -44.57
C ARG A 582 -40.09 -35.07 -43.49
N ASP A 583 -41.19 -34.38 -43.76
CA ASP A 583 -42.30 -34.64 -44.70
C ASP A 583 -43.12 -35.90 -44.32
N ASN A 584 -44.23 -35.66 -43.60
CA ASN A 584 -45.62 -36.00 -43.97
C ASN A 584 -46.50 -35.68 -42.73
N ASP A 585 -47.38 -34.67 -42.83
CA ASP A 585 -48.79 -34.80 -43.25
C ASP A 585 -49.68 -35.51 -42.21
N GLU A 586 -50.57 -34.74 -41.57
CA GLU A 586 -52.01 -34.86 -41.86
C GLU A 586 -52.74 -33.54 -41.55
N ASN A 587 -53.86 -33.31 -42.24
CA ASN A 587 -54.62 -32.04 -42.28
C ASN A 587 -55.56 -31.91 -41.05
N TYR A 588 -56.04 -30.73 -40.62
CA TYR A 588 -56.70 -29.69 -41.40
C TYR A 588 -56.60 -28.27 -40.79
N ILE A 589 -56.77 -27.26 -41.65
CA ILE A 589 -57.12 -25.89 -41.28
C ILE A 589 -58.63 -25.73 -41.49
N GLU A 590 -59.30 -25.10 -40.53
CA GLU A 590 -60.47 -24.25 -40.80
C GLU A 590 -60.08 -22.83 -40.37
N ASP A 591 -60.40 -21.83 -41.20
CA ASP A 591 -60.04 -20.44 -40.98
C ASP A 591 -60.96 -19.77 -39.95
N ASP A 592 -60.41 -18.83 -39.17
CA ASP A 592 -61.17 -17.62 -38.81
C ASP A 592 -60.22 -16.43 -38.60
N GLU A 593 -60.58 -15.25 -39.13
CA GLU A 593 -59.74 -14.05 -39.06
C GLU A 593 -60.01 -13.24 -37.78
N GLU A 594 -59.11 -13.28 -36.77
CA GLU A 594 -59.08 -12.22 -35.74
C GLU A 594 -57.87 -11.27 -35.89
N ARG A 595 -58.07 -10.38 -36.87
CA ARG A 595 -57.46 -9.05 -37.11
C ARG A 595 -56.57 -8.47 -36.00
N LYS A 596 -55.32 -8.14 -36.39
CA LYS A 596 -54.39 -7.28 -35.62
C LYS A 596 -55.00 -5.89 -35.32
N GLU A 597 -55.53 -5.66 -34.12
CA GLU A 597 -55.84 -4.31 -33.62
C GLU A 597 -55.65 -4.20 -32.09
N GLY A 598 -54.65 -3.43 -31.65
CA GLY A 598 -54.40 -3.14 -30.23
C GLY A 598 -53.05 -3.59 -29.65
N CYS A 599 -52.06 -3.95 -30.47
CA CYS A 599 -50.69 -4.12 -30.00
C CYS A 599 -50.07 -2.77 -29.57
N ASP A 600 -49.10 -2.84 -28.66
CA ASP A 600 -48.36 -1.68 -28.19
C ASP A 600 -47.41 -1.14 -29.27
N GLU A 601 -47.18 0.17 -29.32
CA GLU A 601 -46.28 0.79 -30.32
C GLU A 601 -44.82 0.35 -30.16
N GLN A 602 -44.45 -0.17 -28.98
CA GLN A 602 -43.15 -0.78 -28.70
C GLN A 602 -42.99 -2.18 -29.33
N CYS A 603 -44.06 -2.82 -29.80
CA CYS A 603 -44.03 -4.13 -30.46
C CYS A 603 -43.59 -4.01 -31.93
N ASP A 604 -42.90 -5.04 -32.42
CA ASP A 604 -42.55 -5.14 -33.83
C ASP A 604 -43.72 -5.66 -34.70
N ASP A 605 -43.49 -5.79 -36.00
CA ASP A 605 -44.53 -6.17 -36.95
C ASP A 605 -44.92 -7.67 -36.87
N GLN A 606 -44.24 -8.49 -36.04
CA GLN A 606 -44.69 -9.84 -35.70
C GLN A 606 -45.87 -9.85 -34.71
N GLY A 607 -46.12 -8.74 -34.01
CA GLY A 607 -47.34 -8.49 -33.25
C GLY A 607 -47.23 -8.75 -31.75
N CYS A 608 -48.33 -9.18 -31.12
CA CYS A 608 -48.46 -9.26 -29.67
C CYS A 608 -49.51 -10.28 -29.22
N PHE A 609 -49.40 -10.70 -27.96
CA PHE A 609 -50.36 -11.56 -27.24
C PHE A 609 -51.32 -10.75 -26.35
N GLY A 610 -51.50 -9.45 -26.67
CA GLY A 610 -52.38 -8.53 -25.94
C GLY A 610 -51.78 -7.14 -25.74
N LYS A 611 -52.53 -6.27 -25.05
CA LYS A 611 -52.19 -4.84 -24.86
C LYS A 611 -51.06 -4.61 -23.85
N GLY A 612 -50.19 -3.64 -24.13
CA GLY A 612 -49.08 -3.19 -23.29
C GLY A 612 -47.71 -3.75 -23.71
N PRO A 613 -46.60 -3.04 -23.41
CA PRO A 613 -45.28 -3.32 -24.00
C PRO A 613 -44.63 -4.61 -23.47
N ALA A 614 -45.21 -5.24 -22.45
CA ALA A 614 -44.79 -6.53 -21.90
C ALA A 614 -45.49 -7.75 -22.54
N LYS A 615 -46.20 -7.55 -23.66
CA LYS A 615 -46.96 -8.60 -24.37
C LYS A 615 -46.63 -8.70 -25.86
N CYS A 616 -45.58 -8.04 -26.34
CA CYS A 616 -45.12 -8.17 -27.71
C CYS A 616 -44.53 -9.55 -28.02
N VAL A 617 -44.60 -9.99 -29.27
CA VAL A 617 -43.88 -11.18 -29.76
C VAL A 617 -42.38 -10.89 -29.81
N ALA A 618 -42.01 -9.76 -30.45
CA ALA A 618 -40.69 -9.16 -30.39
C ALA A 618 -40.79 -7.63 -30.26
N CYS A 619 -39.68 -7.00 -29.87
CA CYS A 619 -39.62 -5.56 -29.60
C CYS A 619 -39.16 -4.79 -30.84
N ARG A 620 -39.80 -3.64 -31.13
CA ARG A 620 -39.49 -2.81 -32.30
C ARG A 620 -38.13 -2.10 -32.24
N TYR A 621 -37.63 -1.89 -31.03
CA TYR A 621 -36.42 -1.12 -30.77
C TYR A 621 -35.50 -1.85 -29.78
N LYS A 622 -35.92 -2.01 -28.52
CA LYS A 622 -35.10 -2.64 -27.47
C LYS A 622 -35.93 -3.43 -26.50
N ARG A 623 -35.29 -4.37 -25.80
CA ARG A 623 -35.93 -5.25 -24.82
C ARG A 623 -35.30 -5.08 -23.44
N MET A 624 -36.13 -4.91 -22.42
CA MET A 624 -35.75 -4.94 -21.01
C MET A 624 -36.58 -6.00 -20.30
N ASP A 625 -35.94 -7.09 -19.87
CA ASP A 625 -36.57 -8.32 -19.36
C ASP A 625 -37.62 -8.93 -20.30
N ARG A 626 -38.90 -8.60 -20.06
CA ARG A 626 -40.08 -9.03 -20.84
C ARG A 626 -40.81 -7.85 -21.49
N THR A 627 -40.30 -6.63 -21.36
CA THR A 627 -40.94 -5.38 -21.75
C THR A 627 -40.14 -4.69 -22.85
N CYS A 628 -40.84 -4.24 -23.89
CA CYS A 628 -40.22 -3.49 -24.98
C CYS A 628 -40.10 -2.00 -24.64
N VAL A 629 -38.95 -1.40 -24.96
CA VAL A 629 -38.63 0.00 -24.68
C VAL A 629 -37.94 0.65 -25.89
N SER A 630 -38.20 1.93 -26.13
CA SER A 630 -37.65 2.65 -27.29
C SER A 630 -36.22 3.15 -27.04
N THR A 631 -35.83 3.29 -25.77
CA THR A 631 -34.46 3.56 -25.32
C THR A 631 -34.28 2.90 -23.97
N CYS A 632 -33.09 2.35 -23.69
CA CYS A 632 -32.78 1.80 -22.37
C CYS A 632 -32.80 2.93 -21.32
N PRO A 633 -33.43 2.74 -20.15
CA PRO A 633 -33.48 3.76 -19.10
C PRO A 633 -32.09 4.05 -18.51
N PRO A 634 -31.93 5.16 -17.74
CA PRO A 634 -30.74 5.41 -16.94
C PRO A 634 -30.28 4.18 -16.17
N ARG A 635 -28.97 4.04 -16.01
CA ARG A 635 -28.27 2.84 -15.48
C ARG A 635 -28.41 1.57 -16.33
N SER A 636 -28.82 1.69 -17.59
CA SER A 636 -28.71 0.61 -18.58
C SER A 636 -28.27 1.11 -19.95
N TYR A 637 -27.57 0.25 -20.70
CA TYR A 637 -27.16 0.47 -22.09
C TYR A 637 -27.70 -0.64 -22.99
N SER A 638 -27.63 -0.44 -24.30
CA SER A 638 -28.05 -1.43 -25.28
C SER A 638 -26.88 -2.28 -25.72
N ASP A 639 -26.99 -3.60 -25.60
CA ASP A 639 -26.04 -4.52 -26.22
C ASP A 639 -26.29 -4.69 -27.73
N SER A 640 -25.47 -5.53 -28.36
CA SER A 640 -25.53 -5.88 -29.80
C SER A 640 -26.74 -6.75 -30.20
N GLN A 641 -27.56 -7.18 -29.26
CA GLN A 641 -28.83 -7.91 -29.49
C GLN A 641 -30.05 -7.01 -29.17
N GLU A 642 -29.81 -5.71 -28.99
CA GLU A 642 -30.80 -4.68 -28.61
C GLU A 642 -31.48 -4.97 -27.25
N VAL A 643 -30.82 -5.73 -26.38
CA VAL A 643 -31.25 -5.94 -24.99
C VAL A 643 -30.62 -4.86 -24.10
N CYS A 644 -31.40 -4.36 -23.14
CA CYS A 644 -30.96 -3.36 -22.17
C CYS A 644 -30.23 -4.04 -21.00
N GLN A 645 -28.90 -3.94 -21.01
CA GLN A 645 -27.99 -4.47 -19.98
C GLN A 645 -27.66 -3.39 -18.94
N PRO A 646 -27.40 -3.74 -17.67
CA PRO A 646 -27.06 -2.76 -16.63
C PRO A 646 -25.71 -2.08 -16.88
N CYS A 647 -25.62 -0.79 -16.54
CA CYS A 647 -24.36 -0.06 -16.46
C CYS A 647 -23.52 -0.50 -15.25
N HIS A 648 -22.23 -0.16 -15.26
CA HIS A 648 -21.44 -0.09 -14.03
C HIS A 648 -22.14 0.80 -12.99
N GLU A 649 -22.13 0.40 -11.70
CA GLU A 649 -22.87 1.06 -10.61
C GLU A 649 -22.59 2.57 -10.44
N ALA A 650 -21.37 3.00 -10.80
CA ALA A 650 -20.94 4.39 -10.76
C ALA A 650 -21.45 5.26 -11.93
N CYS A 651 -22.07 4.68 -12.97
CA CYS A 651 -22.64 5.42 -14.10
C CYS A 651 -24.15 5.64 -13.92
N GLU A 652 -24.62 6.87 -14.13
CA GLU A 652 -26.05 7.17 -14.29
C GLU A 652 -26.50 6.95 -15.75
N THR A 653 -25.61 7.20 -16.71
CA THR A 653 -25.77 6.78 -18.11
C THR A 653 -24.47 6.18 -18.61
N CYS A 654 -24.54 5.17 -19.48
CA CYS A 654 -23.38 4.53 -20.06
C CYS A 654 -23.62 4.07 -21.50
N THR A 655 -22.55 3.65 -22.17
CA THR A 655 -22.54 3.10 -23.53
C THR A 655 -22.06 1.63 -23.59
N GLY A 656 -21.76 1.04 -22.44
CA GLY A 656 -21.16 -0.28 -22.26
C GLY A 656 -21.11 -0.64 -20.77
N PRO A 657 -20.70 -1.86 -20.41
CA PRO A 657 -20.79 -2.36 -19.02
C PRO A 657 -19.71 -1.77 -18.11
N ASP A 658 -18.60 -1.29 -18.67
CA ASP A 658 -17.43 -0.83 -17.92
C ASP A 658 -17.58 0.59 -17.33
N GLN A 659 -16.85 0.87 -16.24
CA GLN A 659 -16.76 2.20 -15.63
C GLN A 659 -16.19 3.28 -16.58
N LYS A 660 -15.43 2.88 -17.62
CA LYS A 660 -14.91 3.76 -18.70
C LYS A 660 -15.93 4.01 -19.81
N SER A 661 -17.08 3.34 -19.76
CA SER A 661 -18.21 3.53 -20.66
C SER A 661 -19.28 4.46 -20.08
N CYS A 662 -19.07 4.99 -18.87
CA CYS A 662 -19.93 6.01 -18.27
C CYS A 662 -19.96 7.28 -19.15
N THR A 663 -21.15 7.75 -19.51
CA THR A 663 -21.35 9.07 -20.13
C THR A 663 -21.77 10.12 -19.12
N THR A 664 -22.41 9.72 -18.00
CA THR A 664 -22.62 10.57 -16.82
C THR A 664 -22.50 9.74 -15.54
N CYS A 665 -22.08 10.37 -14.44
CA CYS A 665 -21.86 9.70 -13.16
C CYS A 665 -23.14 9.61 -12.31
N SER A 666 -23.27 8.52 -11.56
CA SER A 666 -24.29 8.32 -10.52
C SER A 666 -24.29 9.46 -9.50
N PRO A 667 -25.43 9.86 -8.92
CA PRO A 667 -25.47 10.77 -7.78
C PRO A 667 -24.47 10.35 -6.68
N GLY A 668 -23.77 11.32 -6.10
CA GLY A 668 -22.67 11.07 -5.15
C GLY A 668 -21.35 10.60 -5.79
N HIS A 669 -21.22 10.64 -7.12
CA HIS A 669 -19.96 10.37 -7.83
C HIS A 669 -19.52 11.57 -8.68
N VAL A 670 -18.20 11.75 -8.78
CA VAL A 670 -17.49 12.78 -9.54
C VAL A 670 -16.74 12.17 -10.73
N ARG A 671 -16.60 12.93 -11.82
CA ARG A 671 -16.00 12.48 -13.09
C ARG A 671 -14.53 12.85 -13.19
N VAL A 672 -13.65 11.87 -13.39
CA VAL A 672 -12.21 12.13 -13.63
C VAL A 672 -11.99 12.48 -15.09
N ILE A 673 -11.61 13.74 -15.38
CA ILE A 673 -11.77 14.35 -16.71
C ILE A 673 -10.91 13.74 -17.83
N ASP A 674 -9.79 13.12 -17.50
CA ASP A 674 -8.82 12.54 -18.44
C ASP A 674 -8.83 11.01 -18.48
N LEU A 675 -9.53 10.37 -17.54
CA LEU A 675 -9.70 8.91 -17.43
C LEU A 675 -11.14 8.44 -17.77
N ASP A 676 -12.09 9.37 -17.82
CA ASP A 676 -13.52 9.17 -18.08
C ASP A 676 -14.20 8.10 -17.20
N ILE A 677 -13.82 8.08 -15.92
CA ILE A 677 -14.40 7.23 -14.89
C ILE A 677 -15.13 8.05 -13.82
N CYS A 678 -16.10 7.42 -13.18
CA CYS A 678 -16.91 7.97 -12.10
C CYS A 678 -16.51 7.36 -10.74
N LEU A 679 -16.11 8.18 -9.77
CA LEU A 679 -15.63 7.77 -8.45
C LEU A 679 -16.37 8.53 -7.34
N GLN A 680 -16.46 8.00 -6.12
CA GLN A 680 -17.15 8.67 -4.99
C GLN A 680 -16.34 9.84 -4.40
N GLN A 681 -15.04 9.89 -4.70
CA GLN A 681 -14.12 10.94 -4.30
C GLN A 681 -13.01 11.03 -5.37
N CYS A 682 -12.37 12.18 -5.52
CA CYS A 682 -11.21 12.31 -6.40
C CYS A 682 -10.01 11.52 -5.87
N PRO A 683 -9.25 10.82 -6.73
CA PRO A 683 -8.05 10.09 -6.33
C PRO A 683 -6.89 11.05 -6.00
N GLU A 684 -5.84 10.54 -5.35
CA GLU A 684 -4.60 11.30 -5.12
C GLU A 684 -4.01 11.81 -6.44
N GLY A 685 -3.33 12.96 -6.41
CA GLY A 685 -2.92 13.71 -7.60
C GLY A 685 -4.04 14.51 -8.30
N TYR A 686 -5.27 14.53 -7.76
CA TYR A 686 -6.40 15.32 -8.28
C TYR A 686 -7.09 16.12 -7.16
N TYR A 687 -7.70 17.25 -7.52
CA TYR A 687 -8.62 18.00 -6.64
C TYR A 687 -10.04 18.05 -7.23
N GLU A 688 -11.04 18.22 -6.36
CA GLU A 688 -12.45 18.27 -6.76
C GLU A 688 -12.88 19.70 -7.14
N ASN A 689 -13.43 19.85 -8.35
CA ASN A 689 -14.18 21.03 -8.75
C ASN A 689 -15.67 20.82 -8.45
N PHE A 690 -16.11 21.25 -7.26
CA PHE A 690 -17.48 21.12 -6.77
C PHE A 690 -18.55 21.77 -7.68
N LEU A 691 -18.19 22.76 -8.51
CA LEU A 691 -19.12 23.41 -9.44
C LEU A 691 -19.47 22.54 -10.65
N GLU A 692 -18.50 21.76 -11.13
CA GLU A 692 -18.64 20.92 -12.34
C GLU A 692 -18.75 19.42 -12.00
N LYS A 693 -18.53 19.03 -10.73
CA LYS A 693 -18.44 17.65 -10.23
C LYS A 693 -17.34 16.84 -10.95
N THR A 694 -16.22 17.49 -11.19
CA THR A 694 -15.07 16.95 -11.93
C THR A 694 -13.82 16.90 -11.07
N CYS A 695 -13.02 15.84 -11.26
CA CYS A 695 -11.68 15.76 -10.68
C CYS A 695 -10.66 16.30 -11.68
N ILE A 696 -9.92 17.32 -11.28
CA ILE A 696 -8.92 18.02 -12.11
C ILE A 696 -7.53 17.65 -11.58
N PRO A 697 -6.58 17.22 -12.43
CA PRO A 697 -5.25 16.82 -11.98
C PRO A 697 -4.45 18.03 -11.45
N CYS A 698 -3.65 17.77 -10.42
CA CYS A 698 -2.75 18.74 -9.82
C CYS A 698 -1.59 19.14 -10.77
N GLN A 699 -0.86 20.21 -10.41
CA GLN A 699 0.36 20.57 -11.11
C GLN A 699 1.47 19.53 -10.84
N THR A 700 2.33 19.28 -11.83
CA THR A 700 3.51 18.41 -11.71
C THR A 700 4.32 18.75 -10.46
N ASN A 701 4.72 17.74 -9.69
CA ASN A 701 5.38 17.80 -8.37
C ASN A 701 4.45 17.98 -7.16
N CYS A 702 3.14 18.22 -7.34
CA CYS A 702 2.15 18.13 -6.25
C CYS A 702 1.56 16.70 -6.18
N ALA A 703 1.84 15.95 -5.12
CA ALA A 703 1.14 14.68 -4.84
C ALA A 703 -0.34 14.91 -4.45
N GLY A 704 -0.64 16.08 -3.90
CA GLY A 704 -1.99 16.54 -3.58
C GLY A 704 -2.07 18.07 -3.69
N CYS A 705 -3.24 18.59 -4.07
CA CYS A 705 -3.49 20.01 -4.21
C CYS A 705 -4.91 20.38 -3.75
N GLN A 706 -5.14 21.66 -3.48
CA GLN A 706 -6.42 22.17 -3.00
C GLN A 706 -6.83 23.46 -3.70
N ASP A 707 -8.12 23.58 -4.02
CA ASP A 707 -8.81 24.67 -4.73
C ASP A 707 -8.35 24.91 -6.19
N ARG A 708 -7.08 24.66 -6.51
CA ARG A 708 -6.43 24.87 -7.82
C ARG A 708 -5.28 23.87 -8.04
N PRO A 709 -4.85 23.59 -9.29
CA PRO A 709 -3.72 22.71 -9.55
C PRO A 709 -2.39 23.19 -8.95
N ASP A 710 -2.18 24.50 -8.87
CA ASP A 710 -0.91 25.18 -8.53
C ASP A 710 -0.73 25.46 -7.03
N ARG A 711 -1.60 24.92 -6.18
CA ARG A 711 -1.49 24.96 -4.72
C ARG A 711 -1.31 23.56 -4.17
N CYS A 712 -0.06 23.08 -4.13
CA CYS A 712 0.24 21.79 -3.53
C CYS A 712 -0.08 21.81 -2.02
N THR A 713 -0.81 20.81 -1.53
CA THR A 713 -0.98 20.50 -0.10
C THR A 713 -0.01 19.41 0.36
N SER A 714 0.44 18.57 -0.56
CA SER A 714 1.54 17.62 -0.36
C SER A 714 2.39 17.54 -1.63
N CYS A 715 3.65 17.16 -1.46
CA CYS A 715 4.63 17.11 -2.55
C CYS A 715 4.90 15.70 -3.01
N ASP A 716 5.18 15.55 -4.30
CA ASP A 716 5.72 14.30 -4.82
C ASP A 716 7.09 14.05 -4.17
N HIS A 717 7.17 12.95 -3.42
CA HIS A 717 8.33 12.06 -3.38
C HIS A 717 9.73 12.73 -3.30
N HIS A 718 10.19 12.92 -2.06
CA HIS A 718 11.46 13.59 -1.69
C HIS A 718 11.57 15.07 -2.10
N LEU A 719 10.46 15.73 -2.44
CA LEU A 719 10.39 17.18 -2.58
C LEU A 719 9.77 17.83 -1.34
N LEU A 720 10.29 19.00 -0.98
CA LEU A 720 9.98 19.69 0.26
C LEU A 720 8.90 20.76 0.05
N LEU A 721 7.87 20.75 0.90
CA LEU A 721 6.75 21.67 0.83
C LEU A 721 7.13 23.05 1.42
N TYR A 722 7.05 24.08 0.60
CA TYR A 722 7.22 25.47 1.02
C TYR A 722 6.24 26.39 0.30
N GLN A 723 5.42 27.13 1.07
CA GLN A 723 4.46 28.11 0.55
C GLN A 723 3.49 27.55 -0.53
N ASN A 724 2.99 26.32 -0.33
CA ASN A 724 2.14 25.55 -1.26
C ASN A 724 2.84 25.14 -2.59
N LYS A 725 4.18 25.08 -2.60
CA LYS A 725 5.00 24.65 -3.74
C LYS A 725 6.04 23.63 -3.31
N CYS A 726 6.47 22.79 -4.25
CA CYS A 726 7.39 21.70 -3.99
C CYS A 726 8.79 22.04 -4.54
N LEU A 727 9.80 21.92 -3.67
CA LEU A 727 11.17 22.33 -3.94
C LEU A 727 12.14 21.14 -3.76
N ALA A 728 13.25 21.14 -4.49
CA ALA A 728 14.30 20.13 -4.36
C ALA A 728 15.15 20.28 -3.08
N SER A 729 15.04 21.42 -2.40
CA SER A 729 15.85 21.81 -1.25
C SER A 729 15.26 23.06 -0.60
N CYS A 730 15.36 23.20 0.72
CA CYS A 730 14.87 24.39 1.41
C CYS A 730 15.67 25.67 1.07
N PRO A 731 15.00 26.85 0.97
CA PRO A 731 15.66 28.15 0.82
C PRO A 731 16.63 28.53 1.97
N MET A 732 17.44 29.57 1.74
CA MET A 732 18.23 30.21 2.81
C MET A 732 17.33 30.71 3.95
N HIS A 733 17.86 30.74 5.17
CA HIS A 733 17.10 30.96 6.42
C HIS A 733 15.97 29.95 6.69
N THR A 734 15.95 28.80 6.00
CA THR A 734 15.07 27.67 6.33
C THR A 734 15.87 26.36 6.38
N TYR A 735 15.30 25.33 7.01
CA TYR A 735 15.87 23.99 7.13
C TYR A 735 14.78 22.94 6.86
N GLU A 736 15.19 21.75 6.45
CA GLU A 736 14.33 20.60 6.20
C GLU A 736 13.82 20.01 7.53
N THR A 737 12.51 19.79 7.64
CA THR A 737 11.86 19.20 8.82
C THR A 737 11.40 17.77 8.56
N ASP A 738 11.18 16.99 9.63
CA ASP A 738 10.83 15.56 9.56
C ASP A 738 9.50 15.26 8.82
N ASP A 739 8.66 16.28 8.60
CA ASP A 739 7.42 16.24 7.82
C ASP A 739 7.60 16.56 6.32
N TYR A 740 8.85 16.66 5.83
CA TYR A 740 9.20 17.07 4.46
C TYR A 740 8.69 18.48 4.10
N SER A 741 8.77 19.42 5.04
CA SER A 741 8.55 20.84 4.79
C SER A 741 9.79 21.68 5.13
N CYS A 742 9.72 22.99 4.93
CA CYS A 742 10.83 23.91 5.19
C CYS A 742 10.52 24.85 6.37
N GLY A 743 11.00 24.48 7.56
CA GLY A 743 10.90 25.27 8.78
C GLY A 743 11.89 26.44 8.79
N SER A 744 11.55 27.54 9.48
CA SER A 744 12.42 28.73 9.56
C SER A 744 13.59 28.54 10.52
N CYS A 745 14.77 29.00 10.12
CA CYS A 745 15.91 29.19 11.01
C CYS A 745 15.65 30.32 12.02
N GLN A 746 16.35 30.29 13.15
CA GLN A 746 16.39 31.42 14.08
C GLN A 746 17.11 32.62 13.43
N GLU A 747 16.63 33.84 13.69
CA GLU A 747 16.98 35.08 12.97
C GLU A 747 18.49 35.40 12.90
N THR A 748 19.30 34.94 13.87
CA THR A 748 20.76 35.19 13.85
C THR A 748 21.55 34.20 13.00
N CYS A 749 20.87 33.29 12.29
CA CYS A 749 21.44 32.29 11.38
C CYS A 749 21.17 32.61 9.90
N GLU A 750 22.20 32.37 9.07
CA GLU A 750 22.13 32.43 7.61
C GLU A 750 21.75 31.04 7.05
N THR A 751 22.35 29.98 7.60
CA THR A 751 21.90 28.59 7.45
C THR A 751 21.89 27.87 8.81
N CYS A 752 21.00 26.88 8.97
CA CYS A 752 20.84 26.10 10.19
C CYS A 752 20.48 24.64 9.89
N SER A 753 20.62 23.76 10.89
CA SER A 753 20.19 22.35 10.86
C SER A 753 19.05 22.09 11.87
N GLY A 754 18.21 23.10 12.11
CA GLY A 754 17.15 23.07 13.12
C GLY A 754 16.76 24.47 13.62
N ALA A 755 15.57 24.59 14.20
CA ALA A 755 15.02 25.88 14.65
C ALA A 755 15.72 26.49 15.89
N ASN A 756 16.54 25.75 16.63
CA ASN A 756 17.17 26.28 17.84
C ASN A 756 18.37 27.18 17.51
N SER A 757 18.53 28.25 18.29
CA SER A 757 19.71 29.15 18.32
C SER A 757 21.07 28.46 18.26
N SER A 758 21.20 27.24 18.80
CA SER A 758 22.42 26.43 18.86
C SER A 758 22.56 25.38 17.73
N GLN A 759 21.72 25.44 16.70
CA GLN A 759 21.78 24.58 15.50
C GLN A 759 22.22 25.36 14.26
N CYS A 760 23.00 26.42 14.46
CA CYS A 760 23.45 27.32 13.42
C CYS A 760 24.65 26.75 12.64
N VAL A 761 24.59 26.80 11.31
CA VAL A 761 25.62 26.25 10.40
C VAL A 761 26.43 27.36 9.73
N SER A 762 25.81 28.49 9.36
CA SER A 762 26.55 29.68 8.90
C SER A 762 25.97 30.97 9.49
N CYS A 763 26.87 31.94 9.72
CA CYS A 763 26.52 33.23 10.32
C CYS A 763 26.39 34.33 9.27
N PRO A 764 25.39 35.22 9.38
CA PRO A 764 25.30 36.40 8.52
C PRO A 764 26.47 37.36 8.79
N THR A 765 26.70 38.29 7.86
CA THR A 765 27.78 39.29 7.95
C THR A 765 27.74 40.08 9.26
N GLY A 766 28.89 40.19 9.96
CA GLY A 766 28.98 40.86 11.26
C GLY A 766 28.73 39.94 12.46
N ARG A 767 28.63 38.62 12.26
CA ARG A 767 28.60 37.60 13.32
C ARG A 767 29.63 36.50 13.08
N PHE A 768 30.04 35.86 14.16
CA PHE A 768 31.03 34.79 14.20
C PHE A 768 30.41 33.52 14.80
N TRP A 769 30.71 32.37 14.20
CA TRP A 769 30.28 31.06 14.66
C TRP A 769 31.07 30.64 15.90
N ARG A 770 30.36 30.11 16.90
CA ARG A 770 30.91 29.41 18.06
C ARG A 770 29.89 28.42 18.60
N GLU A 771 30.27 27.16 18.76
CA GLU A 771 29.46 26.13 19.46
C GLU A 771 28.00 26.03 18.95
N GLY A 772 27.81 26.19 17.64
CA GLY A 772 26.50 26.14 16.99
C GLY A 772 25.69 27.45 17.07
N ARG A 773 26.27 28.56 17.55
CA ARG A 773 25.63 29.89 17.70
C ARG A 773 26.38 30.97 16.92
N CYS A 774 25.70 32.07 16.58
CA CYS A 774 26.29 33.23 15.89
C CYS A 774 26.37 34.46 16.79
N VAL A 775 27.52 34.68 17.41
CA VAL A 775 27.82 35.80 18.31
C VAL A 775 28.33 37.03 17.55
N THR A 776 28.16 38.23 18.11
CA THR A 776 28.73 39.48 17.54
C THR A 776 30.17 39.72 17.96
N GLU A 777 30.55 39.23 19.14
CA GLU A 777 31.87 39.37 19.74
C GLU A 777 32.34 37.99 20.25
N CYS A 778 33.63 37.70 20.11
CA CYS A 778 34.22 36.46 20.61
C CYS A 778 34.57 36.58 22.11
N PRO A 779 34.55 35.48 22.87
CA PRO A 779 34.90 35.48 24.29
C PRO A 779 36.41 35.71 24.52
N ALA A 780 36.81 35.85 25.78
CA ALA A 780 38.21 35.72 26.19
C ALA A 780 38.83 34.39 25.70
N HIS A 781 40.15 34.36 25.55
CA HIS A 781 40.92 33.25 24.98
C HIS A 781 40.57 32.89 23.52
N HIS A 782 39.82 33.74 22.82
CA HIS A 782 39.50 33.57 21.41
C HIS A 782 39.71 34.88 20.63
N TYR A 783 39.93 34.78 19.33
CA TYR A 783 39.90 35.91 18.40
C TYR A 783 38.89 35.67 17.27
N ALA A 784 38.42 36.75 16.66
CA ALA A 784 37.46 36.70 15.55
C ALA A 784 38.19 36.53 14.20
N ASP A 785 38.06 35.39 13.53
CA ASP A 785 38.53 35.24 12.14
C ASP A 785 37.50 35.83 11.18
N THR A 786 37.80 37.02 10.66
CA THR A 786 36.94 37.77 9.73
C THR A 786 36.89 37.19 8.32
N GLN A 787 37.73 36.21 7.99
CA GLN A 787 37.69 35.50 6.71
C GLN A 787 36.80 34.25 6.79
N GLN A 788 36.81 33.55 7.93
CA GLN A 788 35.97 32.35 8.14
C GLN A 788 34.63 32.62 8.83
N LYS A 789 34.42 33.81 9.41
CA LYS A 789 33.28 34.14 10.27
C LYS A 789 33.17 33.17 11.48
N GLU A 790 34.27 32.83 12.14
CA GLU A 790 34.27 31.98 13.36
C GLU A 790 35.17 32.53 14.47
N CYS A 791 34.89 32.14 15.72
CA CYS A 791 35.74 32.45 16.87
C CYS A 791 36.78 31.34 17.05
N VAL A 792 38.06 31.68 16.86
CA VAL A 792 39.19 30.73 16.93
C VAL A 792 39.92 30.88 18.26
N GLU A 793 40.27 29.78 18.90
CA GLU A 793 41.01 29.77 20.17
C GLU A 793 42.41 30.39 20.05
N CYS A 794 42.85 31.04 21.12
CA CYS A 794 44.19 31.61 21.24
C CYS A 794 45.27 30.53 21.52
N PRO A 795 46.55 30.79 21.19
CA PRO A 795 47.64 29.86 21.50
C PRO A 795 47.74 29.52 23.01
N PRO A 796 48.28 28.34 23.38
CA PRO A 796 48.45 27.95 24.78
C PRO A 796 49.16 29.02 25.64
N GLY A 797 48.69 29.18 26.89
CA GLY A 797 49.19 30.19 27.83
C GLY A 797 48.68 31.62 27.60
N CYS A 798 47.78 31.84 26.63
CA CYS A 798 47.34 33.17 26.20
C CYS A 798 45.95 33.58 26.76
N GLY A 799 45.83 34.85 27.18
CA GLY A 799 44.60 35.52 27.58
C GLY A 799 43.86 36.14 26.40
N GLU A 800 44.55 37.01 25.65
CA GLU A 800 44.06 37.65 24.43
C GLU A 800 45.11 37.55 23.32
N CYS A 801 44.68 37.35 22.07
CA CYS A 801 45.56 37.18 20.92
C CYS A 801 45.04 37.86 19.66
N ASN A 802 45.94 38.04 18.70
CA ASN A 802 45.64 38.35 17.31
C ASN A 802 46.30 37.27 16.44
N LYS A 803 45.48 36.30 16.01
CA LYS A 803 45.95 35.08 15.32
C LYS A 803 46.99 34.33 16.18
N THR A 804 48.12 33.96 15.58
CA THR A 804 49.22 33.25 16.25
C THR A 804 50.02 34.08 17.26
N THR A 805 49.75 35.39 17.36
CA THR A 805 50.49 36.32 18.22
C THR A 805 49.66 36.63 19.46
N CYS A 806 50.17 36.27 20.64
CA CYS A 806 49.54 36.60 21.90
C CYS A 806 49.84 38.06 22.32
N THR A 807 48.82 38.79 22.78
CA THR A 807 48.95 40.18 23.28
C THR A 807 49.00 40.24 24.81
N THR A 808 48.27 39.36 25.50
CA THR A 808 48.30 39.23 26.97
C THR A 808 48.34 37.76 27.37
N CYS A 809 49.24 37.36 28.27
CA CYS A 809 49.33 35.97 28.74
C CYS A 809 48.46 35.73 29.99
N LEU A 810 48.20 34.46 30.29
CA LEU A 810 47.68 34.01 31.58
C LEU A 810 48.66 34.31 32.72
N ASP A 811 48.17 34.27 33.97
CA ASP A 811 49.00 34.46 35.14
C ASP A 811 50.18 33.47 35.20
N ASP A 812 51.33 33.98 35.63
CA ASP A 812 52.65 33.30 35.63
C ASP A 812 53.30 32.98 34.28
N TRP A 813 52.73 33.46 33.18
CA TRP A 813 53.35 33.43 31.84
C TRP A 813 53.84 34.82 31.39
N LYS A 814 54.73 34.86 30.38
CA LYS A 814 55.24 36.08 29.72
C LYS A 814 55.35 35.88 28.22
N VAL A 815 55.06 36.92 27.43
CA VAL A 815 55.24 36.93 25.97
C VAL A 815 56.75 36.96 25.65
N ASN A 816 57.21 36.04 24.80
CA ASN A 816 58.59 35.99 24.31
C ASN A 816 58.77 36.86 23.05
N ALA A 817 60.02 37.03 22.60
CA ALA A 817 60.36 37.85 21.42
C ALA A 817 59.77 37.36 20.07
N LYS A 818 59.05 36.23 20.05
CA LYS A 818 58.32 35.69 18.90
C LYS A 818 56.78 35.75 19.09
N GLY A 819 56.28 36.46 20.10
CA GLY A 819 54.84 36.66 20.32
C GLY A 819 54.10 35.45 20.91
N ARG A 820 54.80 34.44 21.46
CA ARG A 820 54.19 33.32 22.18
C ARG A 820 54.41 33.44 23.69
N CYS A 821 53.46 32.99 24.49
CA CYS A 821 53.62 32.91 25.94
C CYS A 821 54.59 31.78 26.34
N VAL A 822 55.40 32.01 27.37
CA VAL A 822 56.21 30.99 28.06
C VAL A 822 56.13 31.21 29.58
N SER A 823 56.24 30.13 30.36
CA SER A 823 56.30 30.22 31.83
C SER A 823 57.50 31.05 32.30
N LYS A 824 57.31 31.89 33.33
CA LYS A 824 58.30 32.85 33.85
C LYS A 824 59.68 32.23 34.15
N ASP A 825 59.74 31.00 34.66
CA ASP A 825 60.98 30.36 35.12
C ASP A 825 61.72 29.56 34.02
N SER A 826 61.09 29.33 32.87
CA SER A 826 61.67 28.53 31.77
C SER A 826 62.98 29.09 31.18
N GLN A 827 63.29 30.37 31.43
CA GLN A 827 64.50 31.05 30.94
C GLN A 827 65.83 30.52 31.55
N ARG A 828 65.78 29.55 32.47
CA ARG A 828 66.96 28.91 33.08
C ARG A 828 67.31 27.53 32.52
N CYS A 829 66.46 26.98 31.65
CA CYS A 829 66.61 25.64 31.11
C CYS A 829 66.86 25.68 29.60
N ASP A 830 67.49 24.64 29.05
CA ASP A 830 67.63 24.50 27.60
C ASP A 830 66.27 24.21 26.94
N VAL A 831 66.22 24.33 25.61
CA VAL A 831 64.98 24.27 24.81
C VAL A 831 64.25 22.92 24.97
N ASP A 832 64.98 21.84 25.23
CA ASP A 832 64.48 20.48 25.42
C ASP A 832 64.14 20.14 26.89
N GLN A 833 64.08 21.13 27.78
CA GLN A 833 63.89 20.96 29.22
C GLN A 833 62.78 21.86 29.78
N TYR A 834 62.09 21.38 30.81
CA TYR A 834 61.15 22.16 31.63
C TYR A 834 61.69 22.36 33.05
N TYR A 835 61.21 23.41 33.73
CA TYR A 835 61.63 23.74 35.09
C TYR A 835 60.69 23.13 36.14
N ASP A 836 61.24 22.40 37.09
CA ASP A 836 60.49 21.69 38.13
C ASP A 836 61.29 21.65 39.44
N SER A 837 60.70 22.16 40.52
CA SER A 837 61.22 22.05 41.89
C SER A 837 62.68 22.51 42.01
N GLY A 838 63.03 23.61 41.33
CA GLY A 838 64.37 24.22 41.35
C GLY A 838 65.39 23.62 40.37
N ASN A 839 65.02 22.61 39.58
CA ASN A 839 65.92 21.95 38.63
C ASN A 839 65.30 21.92 37.23
N CYS A 840 66.14 21.87 36.20
CA CYS A 840 65.70 21.59 34.83
C CYS A 840 65.62 20.07 34.61
N LYS A 841 64.56 19.61 33.96
CA LYS A 841 64.31 18.20 33.64
C LYS A 841 63.99 18.05 32.15
N PRO A 842 64.43 16.98 31.48
CA PRO A 842 64.17 16.79 30.05
C PRO A 842 62.69 16.64 29.76
N CYS A 843 62.27 17.15 28.61
CA CYS A 843 60.92 16.98 28.07
C CYS A 843 60.60 15.52 27.74
N HIS A 844 59.31 15.21 27.56
CA HIS A 844 58.90 13.95 26.98
C HIS A 844 59.51 13.78 25.56
N SER A 845 59.97 12.56 25.24
CA SER A 845 60.76 12.25 24.03
C SER A 845 60.17 12.62 22.67
N THR A 846 58.88 12.97 22.62
CA THR A 846 58.19 13.45 21.41
C THR A 846 58.19 14.97 21.26
N CYS A 847 58.37 15.71 22.35
CA CYS A 847 58.46 17.17 22.34
C CYS A 847 59.85 17.64 21.88
N GLY A 848 59.91 18.77 21.18
CA GLY A 848 61.13 19.55 20.96
C GLY A 848 61.33 20.65 22.02
N SER A 849 60.23 21.04 22.68
CA SER A 849 60.21 21.87 23.89
C SER A 849 58.87 21.67 24.62
N CYS A 850 58.81 21.93 25.93
CA CYS A 850 57.65 21.65 26.78
C CYS A 850 57.55 22.60 27.99
N ASP A 851 56.39 22.61 28.67
CA ASP A 851 56.22 23.20 30.00
C ASP A 851 56.11 22.15 31.14
N GLY A 852 56.06 20.86 30.81
CA GLY A 852 55.87 19.78 31.77
C GLY A 852 56.35 18.40 31.29
N PRO A 853 56.26 17.36 32.16
CA PRO A 853 56.86 16.06 31.91
C PRO A 853 56.10 15.14 30.94
N THR A 854 54.88 15.51 30.53
CA THR A 854 53.97 14.59 29.82
C THR A 854 53.98 14.79 28.31
N GLU A 855 53.54 13.77 27.57
CA GLU A 855 53.32 13.84 26.12
C GLU A 855 52.25 14.87 25.69
N GLY A 856 51.50 15.45 26.63
CA GLY A 856 50.51 16.50 26.42
C GLY A 856 50.94 17.87 26.94
N ALA A 857 52.24 18.07 27.20
CA ALA A 857 52.84 19.30 27.69
C ALA A 857 53.84 19.92 26.67
N CYS A 858 53.77 19.53 25.40
CA CYS A 858 54.67 20.00 24.36
C CYS A 858 54.30 21.42 23.86
N ILE A 859 55.30 22.29 23.72
CA ILE A 859 55.23 23.62 23.09
C ILE A 859 55.76 23.57 21.64
N SER A 860 56.62 22.60 21.34
CA SER A 860 57.07 22.23 19.99
C SER A 860 57.44 20.75 19.93
N CYS A 861 57.75 20.21 18.75
CA CYS A 861 57.91 18.77 18.52
C CYS A 861 59.28 18.39 17.95
N ALA A 862 59.74 17.18 18.29
CA ALA A 862 60.92 16.60 17.67
C ALA A 862 60.63 16.24 16.20
N ASN A 863 61.51 16.60 15.28
CA ASN A 863 61.32 16.26 13.86
C ASN A 863 61.28 14.73 13.65
N PRO A 864 60.33 14.17 12.87
CA PRO A 864 59.37 14.84 11.97
C PRO A 864 57.93 14.94 12.55
N LEU A 865 57.74 14.90 13.86
CA LEU A 865 56.41 15.00 14.49
C LEU A 865 55.86 16.44 14.41
N MET A 866 54.54 16.58 14.34
CA MET A 866 53.82 17.87 14.27
C MET A 866 53.09 18.16 15.58
N LEU A 867 52.97 19.43 15.96
CA LEU A 867 52.25 19.84 17.16
C LEU A 867 50.74 19.97 16.90
N GLN A 868 49.92 19.30 17.69
CA GLN A 868 48.46 19.42 17.68
C GLN A 868 47.99 19.76 19.10
N GLY A 869 47.53 20.99 19.31
CA GLY A 869 47.33 21.54 20.67
C GLY A 869 48.65 21.55 21.44
N THR A 870 48.75 20.73 22.48
CA THR A 870 49.96 20.54 23.30
C THR A 870 50.59 19.13 23.16
N LYS A 871 50.17 18.33 22.17
CA LYS A 871 50.68 16.98 21.93
C LYS A 871 51.37 16.87 20.56
N CYS A 872 52.45 16.08 20.50
CA CYS A 872 53.16 15.80 19.25
C CYS A 872 52.67 14.51 18.58
N VAL A 873 52.29 14.61 17.29
CA VAL A 873 51.67 13.53 16.51
C VAL A 873 52.40 13.29 15.18
N GLY A 874 52.43 12.03 14.72
CA GLY A 874 53.06 11.66 13.44
C GLY A 874 52.19 11.95 12.20
N ARG A 875 50.89 12.17 12.41
CA ARG A 875 49.88 12.62 11.44
C ARG A 875 48.82 13.39 12.23
N CYS A 876 48.23 14.43 11.64
CA CYS A 876 47.12 15.16 12.28
C CYS A 876 45.86 14.27 12.35
N ASP A 877 45.08 14.44 13.41
CA ASP A 877 43.85 13.69 13.65
C ASP A 877 42.66 14.21 12.82
N LYS A 878 41.51 13.52 12.89
CA LYS A 878 40.26 14.02 12.28
C LYS A 878 39.92 15.41 12.84
N GLY A 879 39.48 16.31 11.98
CA GLY A 879 39.25 17.72 12.31
C GLY A 879 40.49 18.62 12.22
N PHE A 880 41.67 18.09 11.87
CA PHE A 880 42.90 18.86 11.69
C PHE A 880 43.58 18.55 10.34
N TYR A 881 44.43 19.47 9.87
CA TYR A 881 45.26 19.31 8.66
C TYR A 881 46.69 19.84 8.89
N ASN A 882 47.62 19.43 8.02
CA ASN A 882 48.99 19.93 7.98
C ASN A 882 49.08 20.98 6.85
N GLU A 883 49.42 22.22 7.20
CA GLU A 883 49.81 23.22 6.20
C GLU A 883 51.31 23.06 5.89
N ARG A 884 51.61 22.92 4.59
CA ARG A 884 52.98 22.72 4.10
C ARG A 884 53.84 23.90 4.53
N ASP A 885 55.05 23.59 5.00
CA ASP A 885 56.01 24.49 5.64
C ASP A 885 55.72 24.85 7.11
N THR A 886 54.70 24.26 7.75
CA THR A 886 54.49 24.32 9.21
C THR A 886 54.70 22.95 9.89
N GLN A 887 55.28 22.95 11.09
CA GLN A 887 55.42 21.74 11.93
C GLN A 887 54.25 21.61 12.92
N GLN A 888 53.05 22.02 12.50
CA GLN A 888 51.88 22.19 13.36
C GLN A 888 50.62 21.71 12.61
N CYS A 889 49.68 21.12 13.34
CA CYS A 889 48.37 20.71 12.85
C CYS A 889 47.36 21.84 13.12
N GLU A 890 46.77 22.39 12.06
CA GLU A 890 45.74 23.43 12.15
C GLU A 890 44.33 22.81 12.12
N PRO A 891 43.33 23.41 12.80
CA PRO A 891 41.96 22.93 12.77
C PRO A 891 41.30 23.16 11.40
N CYS A 892 40.39 22.26 11.02
CA CYS A 892 39.46 22.46 9.93
C CYS A 892 38.31 23.40 10.35
N LEU A 893 37.78 24.18 9.39
CA LEU A 893 36.56 24.99 9.52
C LEU A 893 35.43 24.19 10.22
N HIS A 894 34.66 24.83 11.10
CA HIS A 894 33.68 24.17 11.97
C HIS A 894 32.66 23.23 11.28
N ALA A 895 32.32 23.45 10.01
CA ALA A 895 31.39 22.62 9.24
C ALA A 895 32.02 21.31 8.71
N CYS A 896 33.34 21.17 8.80
CA CYS A 896 34.13 20.12 8.18
C CYS A 896 34.57 19.03 9.19
N ALA A 897 34.67 17.77 8.74
CA ALA A 897 35.17 16.63 9.52
C ALA A 897 36.59 16.19 9.12
N ARG A 898 36.97 16.35 7.85
CA ARG A 898 38.37 16.27 7.37
C ARG A 898 38.61 17.26 6.23
N CYS A 899 39.73 17.98 6.29
CA CYS A 899 40.16 18.95 5.26
C CYS A 899 41.61 18.69 4.81
N HIS A 900 41.98 19.24 3.66
CA HIS A 900 43.35 19.28 3.15
C HIS A 900 43.95 20.71 3.15
N GLY A 901 43.20 21.67 3.70
CA GLY A 901 43.55 23.09 3.76
C GLY A 901 42.42 23.89 4.42
N LYS A 902 42.72 25.10 4.92
CA LYS A 902 41.78 25.97 5.66
C LYS A 902 40.40 26.18 5.00
N SER A 903 40.36 26.17 3.67
CA SER A 903 39.14 26.29 2.84
C SER A 903 38.90 25.10 1.88
N ASN A 904 39.55 23.95 2.11
CA ASN A 904 39.44 22.77 1.27
C ASN A 904 39.00 21.55 2.11
N CYS A 905 37.70 21.46 2.36
CA CYS A 905 37.09 20.33 3.03
C CYS A 905 36.97 19.11 2.09
N THR A 906 37.17 17.92 2.65
CA THR A 906 37.10 16.62 1.94
C THR A 906 36.06 15.66 2.51
N GLU A 907 35.56 15.91 3.73
CA GLU A 907 34.53 15.13 4.42
C GLU A 907 33.78 16.10 5.35
N CYS A 908 32.47 16.27 5.17
CA CYS A 908 31.66 17.18 5.99
C CYS A 908 31.21 16.55 7.31
N LYS A 909 30.79 17.38 8.27
CA LYS A 909 30.07 16.87 9.45
C LYS A 909 28.70 16.32 9.05
N VAL A 910 28.21 15.34 9.81
CA VAL A 910 26.97 14.61 9.53
C VAL A 910 25.79 15.59 9.39
N GLY A 911 25.00 15.43 8.33
CA GLY A 911 23.89 16.33 7.99
C GLY A 911 24.25 17.49 7.06
N LEU A 912 25.52 17.62 6.62
CA LEU A 912 25.96 18.63 5.66
C LEU A 912 26.45 18.01 4.34
N GLN A 913 26.30 18.78 3.27
CA GLN A 913 26.59 18.40 1.89
C GLN A 913 27.89 19.01 1.41
N LEU A 914 28.81 18.21 0.89
CA LEU A 914 30.08 18.65 0.31
C LEU A 914 29.89 19.14 -1.12
N GLN A 915 30.23 20.40 -1.39
CA GLN A 915 30.22 20.98 -2.73
C GLN A 915 31.49 21.80 -2.96
N SER A 916 32.31 21.40 -3.95
CA SER A 916 33.50 22.14 -4.39
C SER A 916 34.54 22.50 -3.30
N GLY A 917 34.61 21.72 -2.22
CA GLY A 917 35.50 21.95 -1.07
C GLY A 917 34.84 22.64 0.14
N GLU A 918 33.57 23.01 0.04
CA GLU A 918 32.78 23.62 1.13
C GLU A 918 31.68 22.69 1.62
N CYS A 919 31.29 22.82 2.89
CA CYS A 919 30.15 22.11 3.48
C CYS A 919 28.95 23.04 3.60
N ARG A 920 27.79 22.61 3.08
CA ARG A 920 26.56 23.42 2.98
C ARG A 920 25.36 22.63 3.51
N THR A 921 24.33 23.30 4.00
CA THR A 921 23.08 22.63 4.45
C THR A 921 22.28 22.06 3.29
N ALA A 922 22.34 22.70 2.12
CA ALA A 922 21.70 22.27 0.89
C ALA A 922 22.62 22.52 -0.32
N CYS A 923 22.44 21.73 -1.37
CA CYS A 923 23.14 21.90 -2.64
C CYS A 923 22.65 23.14 -3.39
N SER A 924 23.54 23.81 -4.13
CA SER A 924 23.13 24.94 -4.99
C SER A 924 22.19 24.50 -6.11
N ALA A 925 21.30 25.37 -6.57
CA ALA A 925 20.46 25.12 -7.75
C ALA A 925 21.30 24.60 -8.96
N GLY A 926 20.77 23.57 -9.64
CA GLY A 926 21.51 22.82 -10.66
C GLY A 926 22.35 21.65 -10.11
N PHE A 927 22.25 21.34 -8.81
CA PHE A 927 22.86 20.19 -8.14
C PHE A 927 21.85 19.53 -7.18
N TYR A 928 22.03 18.25 -6.89
CA TYR A 928 21.29 17.44 -5.91
C TYR A 928 22.26 16.74 -4.94
N SER A 929 21.75 16.21 -3.82
CA SER A 929 22.55 15.50 -2.80
C SER A 929 22.57 13.98 -3.04
N ASP A 930 23.75 13.37 -3.16
CA ASP A 930 23.97 11.92 -2.92
C ASP A 930 24.97 11.72 -1.78
N LYS A 931 24.58 10.98 -0.74
CA LYS A 931 25.43 10.53 0.40
C LYS A 931 26.32 11.62 1.03
N GLY A 932 25.85 12.86 1.12
CA GLY A 932 26.63 13.96 1.69
C GLY A 932 27.49 14.72 0.67
N VAL A 933 27.26 14.55 -0.64
CA VAL A 933 27.99 15.21 -1.73
C VAL A 933 27.02 15.78 -2.76
N CYS A 934 27.27 17.01 -3.21
CA CYS A 934 26.45 17.67 -4.23
C CYS A 934 26.89 17.31 -5.65
N LEU A 935 26.08 16.49 -6.33
CA LEU A 935 26.28 16.09 -7.73
C LEU A 935 25.40 16.92 -8.66
N ARG A 936 25.82 17.09 -9.92
CA ARG A 936 25.17 18.01 -10.86
C ARG A 936 23.89 17.42 -11.46
N CYS A 937 22.84 18.23 -11.60
CA CYS A 937 21.62 17.85 -12.29
C CYS A 937 21.85 17.49 -13.76
N TYR A 938 20.94 16.69 -14.32
CA TYR A 938 20.87 16.48 -15.76
C TYR A 938 20.66 17.79 -16.54
N MET A 939 21.23 17.87 -17.74
CA MET A 939 21.46 19.13 -18.46
C MET A 939 20.21 19.89 -18.93
N SER A 940 19.03 19.24 -18.99
CA SER A 940 17.75 19.89 -19.27
C SER A 940 17.05 20.44 -18.01
N CYS A 941 17.48 20.05 -16.80
CA CYS A 941 16.92 20.51 -15.54
C CYS A 941 17.53 21.86 -15.10
N LYS A 942 16.71 22.71 -14.48
CA LYS A 942 17.17 23.90 -13.75
C LYS A 942 17.41 23.59 -12.26
N THR A 943 16.56 22.73 -11.68
CA THR A 943 16.77 22.04 -10.40
C THR A 943 16.29 20.60 -10.55
N CYS A 944 16.81 19.69 -9.73
CA CYS A 944 16.51 18.26 -9.77
C CYS A 944 16.55 17.66 -8.35
N SER A 945 15.92 16.50 -8.16
CA SER A 945 16.05 15.67 -6.96
C SER A 945 17.07 14.53 -7.11
N GLY A 946 17.51 14.24 -8.35
CA GLY A 946 18.44 13.15 -8.65
C GLY A 946 19.15 13.31 -10.01
N PRO A 947 19.94 12.32 -10.44
CA PRO A 947 20.73 12.37 -11.68
C PRO A 947 19.92 12.22 -12.97
N GLY A 948 18.67 11.76 -12.91
CA GLY A 948 17.85 11.43 -14.07
C GLY A 948 17.40 12.64 -14.90
N GLN A 949 17.17 12.41 -16.21
CA GLN A 949 16.53 13.37 -17.11
C GLN A 949 15.05 13.61 -16.76
N ASP A 950 14.47 12.61 -16.09
CA ASP A 950 13.12 12.49 -15.52
C ASP A 950 13.05 12.90 -14.04
N GLN A 951 14.14 13.44 -13.47
CA GLN A 951 14.22 13.87 -12.06
C GLN A 951 14.37 15.39 -11.92
N CYS A 952 13.94 16.16 -12.93
CA CYS A 952 13.88 17.62 -12.86
C CYS A 952 12.71 18.08 -11.96
N VAL A 953 12.99 19.09 -11.14
CA VAL A 953 12.01 19.74 -10.25
C VAL A 953 11.60 21.12 -10.78
N SER A 954 12.46 21.77 -11.56
CA SER A 954 12.11 22.96 -12.33
C SER A 954 12.89 23.03 -13.63
N CYS A 955 12.35 23.75 -14.62
CA CYS A 955 12.90 23.83 -15.97
C CYS A 955 13.52 25.20 -16.30
N PRO A 956 14.42 25.26 -17.31
CA PRO A 956 14.84 26.50 -17.95
C PRO A 956 13.64 27.30 -18.51
N ASN A 957 13.80 28.61 -18.63
CA ASN A 957 12.72 29.49 -19.07
C ASN A 957 12.19 29.09 -20.47
N GLY A 958 10.86 28.98 -20.60
CA GLY A 958 10.17 28.55 -21.82
C GLY A 958 9.85 27.05 -21.85
N TRP A 959 10.69 26.21 -21.23
CA TRP A 959 10.49 24.76 -21.16
C TRP A 959 9.39 24.41 -20.15
N GLN A 960 8.69 23.31 -20.39
CA GLN A 960 7.59 22.78 -19.58
C GLN A 960 8.07 21.53 -18.81
N LEU A 961 7.59 21.35 -17.58
CA LEU A 961 7.85 20.14 -16.79
C LEU A 961 6.70 19.13 -16.99
N LEU A 962 7.03 17.89 -17.36
CA LEU A 962 6.07 16.81 -17.55
C LEU A 962 6.66 15.50 -17.01
N SER A 963 5.98 14.88 -16.03
CA SER A 963 6.43 13.63 -15.38
C SER A 963 7.91 13.68 -14.95
N GLY A 964 8.35 14.80 -14.37
CA GLY A 964 9.74 15.02 -13.94
C GLY A 964 10.74 15.36 -15.07
N GLU A 965 10.37 15.33 -16.34
CA GLU A 965 11.24 15.72 -17.46
C GLU A 965 10.96 17.15 -17.94
N CYS A 966 12.02 17.92 -18.19
CA CYS A 966 11.94 19.23 -18.86
C CYS A 966 11.96 19.10 -20.38
N ARG A 967 10.91 19.58 -21.06
CA ARG A 967 10.75 19.55 -22.53
C ARG A 967 10.41 20.94 -23.09
N PRO A 968 10.76 21.28 -24.35
CA PRO A 968 10.45 22.59 -24.93
C PRO A 968 8.94 22.79 -25.18
N ASP A 969 8.23 21.72 -25.58
CA ASP A 969 6.81 21.71 -25.94
C ASP A 969 6.07 20.51 -25.32
N CYS A 970 4.74 20.60 -25.21
CA CYS A 970 3.89 19.49 -24.77
C CYS A 970 3.71 18.45 -25.90
N PRO A 971 3.76 17.14 -25.60
CA PRO A 971 3.61 16.07 -26.60
C PRO A 971 2.16 15.84 -27.05
N GLU A 972 1.95 14.94 -28.04
CA GLU A 972 0.60 14.47 -28.44
C GLU A 972 -0.24 14.08 -27.22
N ARG A 973 -1.56 14.33 -27.25
CA ARG A 973 -2.49 14.16 -26.12
C ARG A 973 -2.20 15.03 -24.89
N TYR A 974 -1.36 16.06 -24.98
CA TYR A 974 -1.23 17.11 -23.95
C TYR A 974 -1.42 18.50 -24.58
N TYR A 975 -1.75 19.49 -23.76
CA TYR A 975 -1.90 20.89 -24.16
C TYR A 975 -1.30 21.83 -23.12
N LYS A 976 -0.81 22.98 -23.59
CA LYS A 976 -0.20 24.01 -22.76
C LYS A 976 -1.28 24.88 -22.10
N THR A 977 -1.18 25.03 -20.78
CA THR A 977 -1.96 25.98 -19.98
C THR A 977 -1.02 26.96 -19.27
N GLU A 978 -1.60 27.86 -18.47
CA GLU A 978 -0.83 28.71 -17.54
C GLU A 978 -0.15 27.92 -16.40
N PHE A 979 -0.52 26.65 -16.20
CA PHE A 979 0.01 25.77 -15.15
C PHE A 979 0.98 24.68 -15.65
N GLY A 980 1.16 24.53 -16.97
CA GLY A 980 2.06 23.53 -17.57
C GLY A 980 1.42 22.73 -18.70
N CYS A 981 1.80 21.46 -18.85
CA CYS A 981 1.20 20.54 -19.83
C CYS A 981 0.08 19.71 -19.19
N GLN A 982 -1.18 20.06 -19.43
CA GLN A 982 -2.34 19.25 -19.02
C GLN A 982 -2.71 18.21 -20.08
N LYS A 983 -3.32 17.10 -19.64
CA LYS A 983 -3.63 15.92 -20.46
C LYS A 983 -4.96 16.09 -21.19
N CYS A 984 -5.04 15.65 -22.44
CA CYS A 984 -6.27 15.63 -23.24
C CYS A 984 -7.17 14.45 -22.83
N HIS A 985 -8.48 14.62 -23.08
CA HIS A 985 -9.48 13.53 -22.98
C HIS A 985 -9.03 12.28 -23.77
N GLN A 986 -9.38 11.08 -23.29
CA GLN A 986 -8.76 9.84 -23.72
C GLN A 986 -8.98 9.48 -25.21
N GLY A 987 -10.00 10.06 -25.86
CA GLY A 987 -10.23 9.95 -27.32
C GLY A 987 -9.46 10.96 -28.19
N CYS A 988 -8.81 11.97 -27.61
CA CYS A 988 -8.32 13.16 -28.32
C CYS A 988 -6.82 13.17 -28.55
N ARG A 989 -6.39 13.12 -29.83
CA ARG A 989 -4.97 13.22 -30.20
C ARG A 989 -4.42 14.65 -30.13
N ASN A 990 -5.24 15.66 -30.50
CA ASN A 990 -4.95 17.10 -30.38
C ASN A 990 -6.13 17.80 -29.68
N CYS A 991 -5.89 18.42 -28.51
CA CYS A 991 -6.93 19.05 -27.70
C CYS A 991 -7.77 20.16 -28.39
N PRO A 992 -7.23 21.11 -29.18
CA PRO A 992 -7.98 22.27 -29.65
C PRO A 992 -9.24 21.97 -30.47
N GLY A 993 -9.33 20.79 -31.09
CA GLY A 993 -10.50 20.35 -31.86
C GLY A 993 -11.59 19.64 -31.04
N CYS A 994 -11.37 19.33 -29.76
CA CYS A 994 -12.23 18.40 -29.02
C CYS A 994 -13.43 19.03 -28.28
N LYS A 995 -13.58 20.37 -28.24
CA LYS A 995 -14.85 21.02 -27.80
C LYS A 995 -15.96 20.96 -28.88
N ALA A 996 -16.02 19.87 -29.67
CA ALA A 996 -16.83 19.80 -30.89
C ALA A 996 -17.46 18.42 -31.19
N GLN A 997 -17.62 17.54 -30.19
CA GLN A 997 -18.29 16.23 -30.38
C GLN A 997 -19.60 16.01 -29.58
N GLU A 998 -20.03 16.95 -28.74
CA GLU A 998 -21.38 16.91 -28.13
C GLU A 998 -22.52 17.23 -29.14
N GLY A 999 -22.18 17.69 -30.36
CA GLY A 999 -23.12 18.33 -31.29
C GLY A 999 -23.48 17.56 -32.57
N LYS A 1000 -23.41 16.22 -32.61
CA LYS A 1000 -23.71 15.44 -33.84
C LYS A 1000 -24.59 14.18 -33.67
N ARG A 1001 -25.77 14.35 -33.07
CA ARG A 1001 -26.98 13.64 -33.54
C ARG A 1001 -27.83 14.62 -34.36
N LYS A 1002 -28.30 14.21 -35.55
CA LYS A 1002 -29.13 15.05 -36.41
C LYS A 1002 -30.52 15.22 -35.80
N ILE A 1003 -30.81 16.40 -35.25
CA ILE A 1003 -32.19 16.83 -35.03
C ILE A 1003 -32.74 17.26 -36.39
N ASN A 1004 -33.84 16.64 -36.85
CA ASN A 1004 -34.54 17.14 -38.03
C ASN A 1004 -35.45 18.31 -37.63
N VAL A 1005 -35.04 19.52 -37.99
CA VAL A 1005 -35.66 20.78 -37.52
C VAL A 1005 -37.08 20.98 -38.07
N GLU A 1006 -37.41 20.36 -39.21
CA GLU A 1006 -38.74 20.48 -39.84
C GLU A 1006 -39.86 19.80 -39.03
N ALA A 1007 -39.54 18.83 -38.16
CA ALA A 1007 -40.54 18.08 -37.39
C ALA A 1007 -41.05 18.80 -36.12
N LEU A 1008 -40.34 19.82 -35.63
CA LEU A 1008 -40.61 20.46 -34.32
C LEU A 1008 -41.37 21.81 -34.41
N LEU A 1009 -41.72 22.26 -35.62
CA LEU A 1009 -42.38 23.55 -35.85
C LEU A 1009 -43.93 23.49 -35.91
N LEU A 1010 -44.54 22.32 -35.67
CA LEU A 1010 -45.97 22.09 -35.91
C LEU A 1010 -46.85 21.83 -34.66
N SER A 1011 -46.31 21.88 -33.44
CA SER A 1011 -47.06 21.53 -32.22
C SER A 1011 -46.99 22.56 -31.08
N ALA A 1012 -46.76 23.84 -31.40
CA ALA A 1012 -46.70 24.92 -30.41
C ALA A 1012 -47.94 25.83 -30.47
N GLN A 1013 -48.91 25.58 -29.58
CA GLN A 1013 -49.90 26.59 -29.16
C GLN A 1013 -49.81 26.80 -27.63
N PRO A 1014 -50.14 28.01 -27.14
CA PRO A 1014 -49.71 28.45 -25.81
C PRO A 1014 -50.70 28.11 -24.70
N VAL A 1015 -50.17 27.90 -23.49
CA VAL A 1015 -50.91 28.05 -22.22
C VAL A 1015 -50.19 29.09 -21.37
N SER A 1016 -50.95 30.01 -20.78
CA SER A 1016 -50.48 31.22 -20.10
C SER A 1016 -50.46 31.07 -18.57
N THR A 1017 -49.91 32.07 -17.86
CA THR A 1017 -49.98 32.29 -16.39
C THR A 1017 -49.09 31.33 -15.55
N LEU A 1018 -48.62 31.60 -14.33
CA LEU A 1018 -48.37 32.81 -13.48
C LEU A 1018 -47.32 32.35 -12.41
N GLN A 1019 -46.51 33.13 -11.68
CA GLN A 1019 -46.18 34.56 -11.60
C GLN A 1019 -44.75 34.69 -10.99
N ILE A 1020 -44.19 35.90 -10.81
CA ILE A 1020 -42.92 36.13 -10.08
C ILE A 1020 -43.07 37.30 -9.10
N VAL A 1021 -42.65 37.13 -7.84
CA VAL A 1021 -42.37 38.24 -6.90
C VAL A 1021 -41.21 37.89 -5.94
N ASN A 1022 -40.02 38.49 -6.15
CA ASN A 1022 -39.16 38.98 -5.06
C ASN A 1022 -38.08 39.94 -5.63
N PRO A 1023 -37.78 41.13 -5.07
CA PRO A 1023 -37.15 42.22 -5.85
C PRO A 1023 -35.61 42.26 -5.95
N PHE A 1024 -34.88 41.40 -5.22
CA PHE A 1024 -33.46 41.65 -4.92
C PHE A 1024 -32.50 41.70 -6.13
N ASN A 1025 -32.83 41.06 -7.24
CA ASN A 1025 -31.94 40.99 -8.43
C ASN A 1025 -32.01 42.23 -9.34
N PHE A 1026 -32.91 43.19 -9.10
CA PHE A 1026 -33.06 44.34 -10.00
C PHE A 1026 -31.97 45.42 -9.80
N ILE A 1027 -31.52 45.61 -8.56
CA ILE A 1027 -30.54 46.66 -8.21
C ILE A 1027 -29.13 46.28 -8.70
N THR A 1028 -28.76 45.01 -8.62
CA THR A 1028 -27.46 44.50 -9.10
C THR A 1028 -27.35 44.54 -10.64
N GLY A 1029 -28.43 44.26 -11.36
CA GLY A 1029 -28.47 44.35 -12.82
C GLY A 1029 -28.21 45.76 -13.36
N MET A 1030 -28.82 46.78 -12.74
CA MET A 1030 -28.67 48.18 -13.17
C MET A 1030 -27.23 48.69 -12.98
N ALA A 1031 -26.51 48.24 -11.94
CA ALA A 1031 -25.11 48.61 -11.72
C ALA A 1031 -24.17 48.06 -12.81
N LEU A 1032 -24.38 46.81 -13.24
CA LEU A 1032 -23.59 46.19 -14.32
C LEU A 1032 -23.81 46.87 -15.67
N ILE A 1033 -25.05 47.25 -15.98
CA ILE A 1033 -25.39 48.00 -17.21
C ILE A 1033 -24.70 49.38 -17.20
N ALA A 1034 -24.70 50.08 -16.06
CA ALA A 1034 -24.02 51.37 -15.93
C ALA A 1034 -22.49 51.25 -16.18
N CYS A 1035 -21.83 50.23 -15.62
CA CYS A 1035 -20.41 49.97 -15.88
C CYS A 1035 -20.12 49.66 -17.36
N LEU A 1036 -20.94 48.83 -18.02
CA LEU A 1036 -20.79 48.51 -19.44
C LEU A 1036 -20.93 49.77 -20.32
N CYS A 1037 -21.90 50.63 -20.04
CA CYS A 1037 -22.06 51.91 -20.75
C CYS A 1037 -20.83 52.81 -20.62
N VAL A 1038 -20.22 52.92 -19.43
CA VAL A 1038 -19.00 53.72 -19.22
C VAL A 1038 -17.80 53.14 -20.00
N ILE A 1039 -17.62 51.82 -20.00
CA ILE A 1039 -16.54 51.16 -20.74
C ILE A 1039 -16.69 51.39 -22.26
N ILE A 1040 -17.91 51.27 -22.80
CA ILE A 1040 -18.20 51.55 -24.21
C ILE A 1040 -17.96 53.03 -24.54
N LEU A 1041 -18.27 53.95 -23.63
CA LEU A 1041 -17.99 55.38 -23.80
C LEU A 1041 -16.47 55.65 -23.89
N PHE A 1042 -15.66 55.03 -23.02
CA PHE A 1042 -14.21 55.16 -23.06
C PHE A 1042 -13.60 54.58 -24.34
N ILE A 1043 -14.04 53.40 -24.78
CA ILE A 1043 -13.56 52.77 -26.03
C ILE A 1043 -13.91 53.63 -27.24
N THR A 1044 -15.13 54.17 -27.32
CA THR A 1044 -15.55 55.03 -28.44
C THR A 1044 -14.80 56.36 -28.46
N ILE A 1045 -14.56 57.00 -27.29
CA ILE A 1045 -13.70 58.19 -27.18
C ILE A 1045 -12.27 57.88 -27.67
N PHE A 1046 -11.68 56.75 -27.26
CA PHE A 1046 -10.32 56.37 -27.66
C PHE A 1046 -10.19 56.12 -29.17
N VAL A 1047 -11.20 55.48 -29.79
CA VAL A 1047 -11.25 55.25 -31.25
C VAL A 1047 -11.46 56.56 -32.04
N ILE A 1048 -12.23 57.51 -31.50
CA ILE A 1048 -12.41 58.84 -32.10
C ILE A 1048 -11.08 59.62 -32.06
N LEU A 1049 -10.36 59.60 -30.94
CA LEU A 1049 -9.07 60.27 -30.79
C LEU A 1049 -7.96 59.73 -31.72
N GLN A 1050 -8.08 58.48 -32.20
CA GLN A 1050 -7.13 57.90 -33.15
C GLN A 1050 -7.42 58.19 -34.64
N ARG A 1051 -8.50 58.91 -34.98
CA ARG A 1051 -8.93 59.12 -36.38
C ARG A 1051 -8.85 60.57 -36.92
N GLY A 1052 -8.24 61.50 -36.18
CA GLY A 1052 -8.18 62.92 -36.58
C GLY A 1052 -6.77 63.51 -36.75
N GLY A 1053 -6.37 63.82 -37.99
CA GLY A 1053 -5.43 64.92 -38.27
C GLY A 1053 -3.95 64.59 -38.57
N PHE A 1054 -3.61 64.53 -39.86
CA PHE A 1054 -2.27 64.77 -40.44
C PHE A 1054 -1.90 66.29 -40.39
N PRO A 1055 -0.71 66.76 -40.83
CA PRO A 1055 0.57 66.08 -41.14
C PRO A 1055 1.85 66.75 -40.54
N ALA A 1056 3.00 66.08 -40.66
CA ALA A 1056 4.32 66.72 -40.80
C ALA A 1056 5.15 65.95 -41.83
N ASN A 1057 6.00 66.61 -42.63
CA ASN A 1057 6.52 66.03 -43.88
C ASN A 1057 8.00 66.39 -44.17
N GLN A 1058 8.69 65.49 -44.89
CA GLN A 1058 10.01 65.62 -45.53
C GLN A 1058 11.24 65.99 -44.67
N ARG A 1059 12.11 64.99 -44.44
CA ARG A 1059 13.48 64.88 -45.03
C ARG A 1059 14.09 63.53 -44.61
N ALA A 1060 14.10 62.48 -45.45
CA ALA A 1060 14.83 62.27 -46.71
C ALA A 1060 16.22 61.64 -46.53
N TYR A 1061 16.29 60.32 -46.67
CA TYR A 1061 17.46 59.58 -47.18
C TYR A 1061 17.00 58.34 -47.96
N SER A 1062 17.80 57.92 -48.94
CA SER A 1062 17.52 56.82 -49.87
C SER A 1062 18.09 55.47 -49.41
N LYS A 1063 17.66 54.39 -50.09
CA LYS A 1063 18.05 52.98 -49.85
C LYS A 1063 19.51 52.79 -49.41
N VAL A 1064 19.70 52.06 -48.30
CA VAL A 1064 20.87 51.21 -48.07
C VAL A 1064 20.38 49.84 -47.61
N SER A 1065 20.90 48.78 -48.25
CA SER A 1065 20.64 47.39 -47.89
C SER A 1065 21.92 46.77 -47.33
N ILE A 1066 21.86 46.18 -46.12
CA ILE A 1066 22.97 45.41 -45.55
C ILE A 1066 22.45 44.04 -45.11
N THR A 1067 23.21 43.00 -45.48
CA THR A 1067 22.92 41.58 -45.25
C THR A 1067 23.48 41.08 -43.92
N LYS A 1068 23.06 39.87 -43.51
CA LYS A 1068 23.65 39.16 -42.36
C LYS A 1068 25.19 39.04 -42.53
N PRO A 1069 25.99 39.27 -41.48
CA PRO A 1069 27.36 38.78 -41.47
C PRO A 1069 27.35 37.24 -41.40
N LYS A 1070 28.08 36.60 -42.30
CA LYS A 1070 28.66 35.27 -42.03
C LYS A 1070 29.95 35.49 -41.25
N VAL A 1071 30.29 34.58 -40.34
CA VAL A 1071 31.68 34.34 -39.94
C VAL A 1071 31.99 32.88 -40.23
N THR A 1072 32.83 32.65 -41.23
CA THR A 1072 33.35 31.34 -41.60
C THR A 1072 34.71 31.12 -40.95
N CYS A 1073 34.88 30.06 -40.18
CA CYS A 1073 36.20 29.51 -39.91
C CYS A 1073 36.74 28.92 -41.22
N ASN A 1074 37.91 29.38 -41.66
CA ASN A 1074 38.43 29.09 -42.99
C ASN A 1074 39.41 27.90 -42.93
N TYR A 1075 39.01 26.74 -43.49
CA TYR A 1075 39.90 25.60 -43.69
C TYR A 1075 40.65 25.77 -45.02
N ASN A 1076 41.91 26.18 -44.97
CA ASN A 1076 42.79 26.12 -46.12
C ASN A 1076 43.26 24.67 -46.33
N VAL A 1077 42.72 23.99 -47.33
CA VAL A 1077 43.28 22.72 -47.84
C VAL A 1077 44.41 23.05 -48.81
N VAL A 1078 45.62 22.60 -48.51
CA VAL A 1078 46.71 22.49 -49.49
C VAL A 1078 46.91 21.01 -49.78
N THR A 1079 46.75 20.61 -51.04
CA THR A 1079 46.92 19.22 -51.47
C THR A 1079 48.38 18.89 -51.74
N VAL A 1080 48.93 17.90 -51.04
CA VAL A 1080 50.08 17.09 -51.46
C VAL A 1080 49.72 15.63 -51.21
N SER A 1081 50.26 14.72 -52.02
CA SER A 1081 49.88 13.31 -52.09
C SER A 1081 50.79 12.38 -51.26
N ASP A 1082 50.33 11.14 -51.09
CA ASP A 1082 51.07 9.89 -50.86
C ASP A 1082 52.10 9.78 -49.70
N GLY A 1083 51.96 8.73 -48.88
CA GLY A 1083 52.97 8.37 -47.88
C GLY A 1083 52.54 7.21 -46.96
N ASP A 1084 53.29 6.11 -46.97
CA ASP A 1084 53.07 4.92 -46.17
C ASP A 1084 53.49 5.06 -44.68
N SER A 1085 53.16 4.02 -43.90
CA SER A 1085 54.00 3.38 -42.87
C SER A 1085 53.88 3.76 -41.37
N SER A 1086 53.59 2.70 -40.60
CA SER A 1086 54.25 2.22 -39.36
C SER A 1086 54.40 3.08 -38.09
N ASP A 1087 53.89 2.51 -37.00
CA ASP A 1087 54.57 2.21 -35.71
C ASP A 1087 54.91 3.26 -34.63
N SER A 1088 54.82 2.73 -33.39
CA SER A 1088 55.64 2.99 -32.19
C SER A 1088 55.41 4.23 -31.30
N ASP A 1089 54.75 3.95 -30.16
CA ASP A 1089 55.32 3.92 -28.79
C ASP A 1089 55.79 5.19 -28.01
N SER A 1090 55.76 5.03 -26.68
CA SER A 1090 56.62 5.65 -25.65
C SER A 1090 56.45 7.13 -25.18
N SER A 1091 55.81 7.25 -24.00
CA SER A 1091 56.33 7.81 -22.73
C SER A 1091 57.07 9.17 -22.60
N GLU A 1092 56.80 9.83 -21.46
CA GLU A 1092 57.54 10.96 -20.82
C GLU A 1092 57.54 12.33 -21.57
N GLY A 1093 57.63 13.48 -20.88
CA GLY A 1093 57.54 13.73 -19.44
C GLY A 1093 58.04 15.13 -19.04
N ARG A 1094 57.44 15.73 -17.98
CA ARG A 1094 57.82 17.01 -17.33
C ARG A 1094 57.68 18.28 -18.23
N LYS A 1095 57.61 19.52 -17.72
CA LYS A 1095 57.16 20.17 -16.46
C LYS A 1095 57.40 21.69 -16.66
N LEU A 1096 56.63 22.57 -15.98
CA LEU A 1096 56.99 23.93 -15.48
C LEU A 1096 56.03 25.09 -15.82
N ILE A 1097 55.53 25.69 -14.74
CA ILE A 1097 55.35 27.14 -14.48
C ILE A 1097 54.19 27.92 -15.14
N THR A 1098 53.50 28.62 -14.22
CA THR A 1098 52.38 29.56 -14.26
C THR A 1098 52.75 30.97 -14.80
N PRO A 1099 51.84 31.97 -14.87
CA PRO A 1099 50.38 31.96 -14.63
C PRO A 1099 49.53 32.52 -15.80
N LYS A 1100 48.19 32.40 -15.69
CA LYS A 1100 47.24 33.26 -16.41
C LYS A 1100 46.67 34.31 -15.45
N PRO A 1101 46.48 35.57 -15.87
CA PRO A 1101 45.63 36.53 -15.16
C PRO A 1101 44.15 36.27 -15.47
N GLU A 1102 43.26 36.59 -14.52
CA GLU A 1102 41.84 36.69 -14.77
C GLU A 1102 41.50 38.02 -15.46
N ARG A 1103 40.53 38.01 -16.39
CA ARG A 1103 39.38 38.93 -16.32
C ARG A 1103 38.22 38.51 -17.25
N THR A 1104 37.04 38.85 -16.75
CA THR A 1104 35.68 38.52 -17.20
C THR A 1104 35.18 39.28 -18.44
N ALA A 1105 34.03 38.80 -18.96
CA ALA A 1105 33.12 39.40 -19.96
C ALA A 1105 33.66 39.44 -21.42
N CYS A 1106 33.00 38.81 -22.40
CA CYS A 1106 31.54 38.65 -22.60
C CYS A 1106 31.13 37.22 -22.99
#